data_AF-A0A7S4AN21-F1
#
_entry.id   AF-A0A7S4AN21-F1
#
_cell.length_a   1.000
_cell.length_b   1.000
_cell.length_c   1.000
_cell.angle_alpha   90.00
_cell.angle_beta   90.00
_cell.angle_gamma   90.00
#
_symmetry.space_group_name_H-M   'P 1'
#
loop_
_entity.id
_entity.type
_entity.pdbx_description
1 polymer ?
#
loop_
_entity_poly.entity_id
_entity_poly.type
_entity_poly.pdbx_seq_one_letter_code
_entity_poly.pdbx_strand_id
1 'polypeptide(L)'
;MFHLQPGQPLGNDRQSWGDELLGSIPNVYVYAANNPSESILAKRRAYGTLVSYNVPPYGRAGLYLELASLKDLIGEYRIGASSDLKQPIWSTCQRCGIDTDVPLLLVEGDDESKVIEPELPESLSPDIFDRWIKRLADYLEVLQERLFSSGLHVLGDKPSVDDLRSFLSAYFDDKLTEEEYEKILKYEQRDGDREWNLLDLLADFVKNFVSHFDNQEEEDNNDSIATARDIVSLLNRNTEELDGVLNLLDGGYIPPAPGGDLLRDGASVLPTGRNIHALDPYRMPAEGAWIRGQSIAEETIRQHLADNDGAYPETIACTLWGLDTIKTRGESIAIVLALVGAKPVKEGTGRIVRYDLIPLEELNRPRIDILASLSGIFRDSFANVVDLLDDMFERCAIANEPVEMNFVKKHALALSNDGVERPAARLFSNPPGDYGSMVNEVVGSGDWDDAESLGETWKGRNVFSYGRNEGSAEGKSGTARPDVLEKLLTTTDRIVQEIDSVEYGLTDIQEYYANTGALKKAAENRKPIDNATNKRKAVALSVVEAFSSPSESDGNAVPVRNVEDVLRLEYRSKFLNPKWRDAMINQGSGGAYEVSQRMTAMVGWAATASVDNFVFDEAAERYALDEDVAKKLQKANPEAFKNIVRRLLEASGRGMWETDDDTLNKLREMYSDVDDTIEQVR
;
A
#
# COMPACT_ATOMS: atom_id res chain seq x y z
N MET A 1 11.24 -1.63 18.85
CA MET A 1 12.48 -1.41 18.06
C MET A 1 13.25 -0.20 18.58
N PHE A 2 14.58 -0.26 18.71
CA PHE A 2 15.39 0.86 19.26
C PHE A 2 15.36 2.12 18.38
N HIS A 3 15.37 1.96 17.06
CA HIS A 3 15.40 3.08 16.10
C HIS A 3 14.07 3.84 15.97
N LEU A 4 13.02 3.41 16.67
CA LEU A 4 11.72 4.11 16.77
C LEU A 4 11.51 4.78 18.14
N GLN A 5 12.48 4.64 19.07
CA GLN A 5 12.39 5.29 20.38
C GLN A 5 12.57 6.81 20.26
N PRO A 6 12.13 7.60 21.25
CA PRO A 6 12.33 9.04 21.25
C PRO A 6 13.81 9.43 21.16
N GLY A 7 14.12 10.48 20.40
CA GLY A 7 15.50 10.96 20.23
C GLY A 7 15.70 11.75 18.94
N GLN A 8 16.94 12.19 18.68
CA GLN A 8 17.26 12.95 17.47
C GLN A 8 16.90 12.17 16.19
N PRO A 9 16.44 12.85 15.12
CA PRO A 9 16.12 12.21 13.84
C PRO A 9 17.38 11.68 13.12
N LEU A 10 18.52 12.32 13.34
CA LEU A 10 19.84 11.93 12.85
C LEU A 10 20.90 12.46 13.81
N GLY A 11 22.03 11.74 13.94
CA GLY A 11 23.16 12.20 14.75
C GLY A 11 22.80 12.18 16.23
N ASN A 12 22.52 10.98 16.75
CA ASN A 12 22.13 10.76 18.14
C ASN A 12 23.05 11.48 19.13
N ASP A 13 22.45 11.98 20.20
CA ASP A 13 23.13 12.53 21.36
C ASP A 13 22.80 11.69 22.60
N ARG A 14 23.32 12.11 23.77
CA ARG A 14 23.06 11.44 25.07
C ARG A 14 21.60 11.51 25.53
N GLN A 15 20.71 12.18 24.80
CA GLN A 15 19.28 12.22 25.08
C GLN A 15 18.50 11.31 24.13
N SER A 16 19.14 10.78 23.08
CA SER A 16 18.55 9.76 22.21
C SER A 16 18.52 8.40 22.92
N TRP A 17 17.33 7.84 23.11
CA TRP A 17 17.17 6.51 23.70
C TRP A 17 17.87 5.40 22.91
N GLY A 18 17.96 5.53 21.58
CA GLY A 18 18.71 4.58 20.76
C GLY A 18 20.20 4.52 21.14
N ASP A 19 20.81 5.64 21.52
CA ASP A 19 22.21 5.71 21.96
C ASP A 19 22.37 5.17 23.38
N GLU A 20 21.51 5.59 24.32
CA GLU A 20 21.57 5.14 25.72
C GLU A 20 21.32 3.63 25.87
N LEU A 21 20.43 3.05 25.06
CA LEU A 21 20.09 1.62 25.14
C LEU A 21 21.11 0.72 24.45
N LEU A 22 21.67 1.14 23.30
CA LEU A 22 22.63 0.32 22.54
C LEU A 22 24.08 0.59 22.96
N GLY A 23 24.39 1.81 23.39
CA GLY A 23 25.74 2.26 23.66
C GLY A 23 26.67 2.01 22.47
N SER A 24 27.74 1.26 22.71
CA SER A 24 28.75 0.94 21.69
C SER A 24 28.65 -0.49 21.15
N ILE A 25 27.56 -1.21 21.43
CA ILE A 25 27.38 -2.58 20.94
C ILE A 25 27.11 -2.52 19.42
N PRO A 26 27.88 -3.23 18.57
CA PRO A 26 27.57 -3.33 17.15
C PRO A 26 26.16 -3.90 16.94
N ASN A 27 25.31 -3.16 16.23
CA ASN A 27 23.94 -3.55 15.95
C ASN A 27 23.85 -4.23 14.58
N VAL A 28 23.83 -5.57 14.58
CA VAL A 28 23.58 -6.38 13.38
C VAL A 28 22.08 -6.50 13.17
N TYR A 29 21.60 -6.09 11.99
CA TYR A 29 20.17 -6.08 11.74
C TYR A 29 19.81 -6.76 10.41
N VAL A 30 18.94 -7.75 10.50
CA VAL A 30 18.37 -8.45 9.34
C VAL A 30 17.12 -7.70 8.90
N TYR A 31 17.05 -7.28 7.64
CA TYR A 31 16.01 -6.36 7.16
C TYR A 31 15.47 -6.75 5.78
N ALA A 32 14.18 -6.57 5.52
CA ALA A 32 13.63 -6.89 4.20
C ALA A 32 14.27 -5.99 3.12
N ALA A 33 14.71 -6.59 2.01
CA ALA A 33 15.33 -5.86 0.90
C ALA A 33 14.41 -4.76 0.36
N ASN A 34 13.10 -5.00 0.40
CA ASN A 34 12.07 -4.09 -0.04
C ASN A 34 11.55 -3.13 1.03
N ASN A 35 12.21 -2.97 2.19
CA ASN A 35 11.86 -1.91 3.13
C ASN A 35 13.05 -0.93 3.31
N PRO A 36 13.45 -0.21 2.25
CA PRO A 36 14.58 0.72 2.32
C PRO A 36 14.32 1.94 3.23
N SER A 37 13.06 2.25 3.54
CA SER A 37 12.68 3.45 4.30
C SER A 37 12.95 3.28 5.79
N GLU A 38 12.46 2.21 6.42
CA GLU A 38 12.75 1.97 7.84
C GLU A 38 14.21 1.53 8.05
N SER A 39 14.80 0.85 7.05
CA SER A 39 16.20 0.45 7.09
C SER A 39 17.16 1.65 7.25
N ILE A 40 16.79 2.82 6.70
CA ILE A 40 17.58 4.04 6.88
C ILE A 40 17.48 4.59 8.31
N LEU A 41 16.33 4.45 8.98
CA LEU A 41 16.20 4.82 10.39
C LEU A 41 17.03 3.89 11.27
N ALA A 42 16.99 2.59 11.00
CA ALA A 42 17.82 1.62 11.71
C ALA A 42 19.32 1.99 11.63
N LYS A 43 19.82 2.37 10.46
CA LYS A 43 21.20 2.85 10.29
C LYS A 43 21.47 4.15 11.05
N ARG A 44 20.60 5.15 10.90
CA ARG A 44 20.83 6.52 11.37
C ARG A 44 20.62 6.69 12.89
N ARG A 45 19.68 5.93 13.47
CA ARG A 45 19.23 6.09 14.87
C ARG A 45 19.59 4.92 15.78
N ALA A 46 20.02 3.79 15.23
CA ALA A 46 20.42 2.62 16.02
C ALA A 46 21.75 2.00 15.57
N TYR A 47 22.56 2.74 14.78
CA TYR A 47 23.87 2.29 14.28
C TYR A 47 23.82 0.93 13.57
N GLY A 48 22.67 0.59 12.98
CA GLY A 48 22.43 -0.71 12.36
C GLY A 48 23.31 -0.92 11.13
N THR A 49 24.09 -1.99 11.13
CA THR A 49 24.67 -2.54 9.89
C THR A 49 23.75 -3.65 9.40
N LEU A 50 23.24 -3.47 8.18
CA LEU A 50 22.15 -4.29 7.69
C LEU A 50 22.65 -5.48 6.88
N VAL A 51 21.90 -6.56 6.96
CA VAL A 51 21.96 -7.69 6.05
C VAL A 51 20.55 -7.89 5.50
N SER A 52 20.35 -7.57 4.23
CA SER A 52 19.04 -7.70 3.61
C SER A 52 18.62 -9.16 3.45
N TYR A 53 17.33 -9.43 3.55
CA TYR A 53 16.72 -10.71 3.15
C TYR A 53 15.61 -10.50 2.13
N ASN A 54 15.30 -11.55 1.39
CA ASN A 54 14.37 -11.47 0.27
C ASN A 54 12.89 -11.46 0.69
N VAL A 55 12.02 -10.98 -0.18
CA VAL A 55 10.57 -11.10 0.03
C VAL A 55 10.10 -12.54 -0.19
N PRO A 56 8.97 -12.97 0.38
CA PRO A 56 8.40 -14.27 0.07
C PRO A 56 8.04 -14.40 -1.43
N PRO A 57 7.98 -15.63 -1.97
CA PRO A 57 7.53 -15.88 -3.35
C PRO A 57 6.13 -15.34 -3.63
N TYR A 58 5.84 -15.03 -4.89
CA TYR A 58 4.52 -14.54 -5.30
C TYR A 58 3.56 -15.67 -5.67
N GLY A 59 2.27 -15.47 -5.40
CA GLY A 59 1.17 -16.26 -5.93
C GLY A 59 0.19 -15.37 -6.69
N ARG A 60 -0.49 -15.93 -7.69
CA ARG A 60 -1.66 -15.31 -8.32
C ARG A 60 -2.92 -15.78 -7.62
N ALA A 61 -3.78 -14.82 -7.25
CA ALA A 61 -5.02 -15.08 -6.53
C ALA A 61 -5.85 -16.17 -7.21
N GLY A 62 -6.00 -16.09 -8.53
CA GLY A 62 -6.96 -16.93 -9.25
C GLY A 62 -8.40 -16.62 -8.85
N LEU A 63 -9.34 -17.36 -9.41
CA LEU A 63 -10.73 -17.35 -8.98
C LEU A 63 -11.03 -18.64 -8.21
N TYR A 64 -11.92 -18.55 -7.23
CA TYR A 64 -12.31 -19.67 -6.38
C TYR A 64 -13.83 -19.67 -6.17
N LEU A 65 -14.37 -20.85 -5.84
CA LEU A 65 -15.80 -21.05 -5.56
C LEU A 65 -16.70 -20.43 -6.66
N GLU A 66 -17.72 -19.67 -6.28
CA GLU A 66 -18.70 -19.07 -7.19
C GLU A 66 -18.08 -18.07 -8.18
N LEU A 67 -16.94 -17.45 -7.87
CA LEU A 67 -16.25 -16.51 -8.77
C LEU A 67 -15.72 -17.24 -10.01
N ALA A 68 -15.23 -18.48 -9.85
CA ALA A 68 -14.79 -19.29 -10.98
C ALA A 68 -15.98 -19.67 -11.87
N SER A 69 -17.10 -20.10 -11.27
CA SER A 69 -18.33 -20.40 -12.01
C SER A 69 -18.91 -19.16 -12.70
N LEU A 70 -18.79 -17.98 -12.10
CA LEU A 70 -19.23 -16.72 -12.71
C LEU A 70 -18.43 -16.39 -13.97
N LYS A 71 -17.11 -16.60 -13.95
CA LYS A 71 -16.26 -16.42 -15.13
C LYS A 71 -16.70 -17.33 -16.28
N ASP A 72 -16.99 -18.59 -15.99
CA ASP A 72 -17.47 -19.55 -17.01
C ASP A 72 -18.81 -19.09 -17.61
N LEU A 73 -19.78 -18.69 -16.77
CA LEU A 73 -21.07 -18.17 -17.22
C LEU A 73 -20.93 -16.92 -18.10
N ILE A 74 -20.04 -15.99 -17.75
CA ILE A 74 -19.73 -14.80 -18.55
C ILE A 74 -19.11 -15.20 -19.90
N GLY A 75 -18.21 -16.18 -19.89
CA GLY A 75 -17.59 -16.72 -21.10
C GLY A 75 -18.63 -17.32 -22.06
N GLU A 76 -19.54 -18.14 -21.53
CA GLU A 76 -20.65 -18.72 -22.31
C GLU A 76 -21.56 -17.64 -22.91
N TYR A 77 -21.94 -16.63 -22.11
CA TYR A 77 -22.75 -15.50 -22.57
C TYR A 77 -22.07 -14.75 -23.75
N ARG A 78 -20.76 -14.48 -23.65
CA ARG A 78 -20.00 -13.77 -24.69
C ARG A 78 -19.87 -14.54 -26.00
N ILE A 79 -19.88 -15.88 -25.97
CA ILE A 79 -19.81 -16.74 -27.16
C ILE A 79 -21.18 -16.82 -27.90
N GLY A 80 -22.22 -16.20 -27.35
CA GLY A 80 -23.56 -16.15 -27.94
C GLY A 80 -24.51 -17.24 -27.43
N ALA A 81 -24.22 -17.81 -26.25
CA ALA A 81 -25.24 -18.58 -25.52
C ALA A 81 -26.42 -17.68 -25.13
N SER A 82 -27.62 -18.26 -25.08
CA SER A 82 -28.91 -17.55 -25.12
C SER A 82 -29.11 -16.46 -24.05
N SER A 83 -30.12 -15.61 -24.25
CA SER A 83 -30.66 -14.65 -23.26
C SER A 83 -30.96 -15.26 -21.89
N ASP A 84 -31.09 -16.58 -21.79
CA ASP A 84 -31.46 -17.30 -20.58
C ASP A 84 -30.32 -17.31 -19.53
N LEU A 85 -29.08 -16.93 -19.90
CA LEU A 85 -27.94 -16.83 -18.98
C LEU A 85 -27.93 -15.55 -18.12
N LYS A 86 -28.75 -14.53 -18.45
CA LYS A 86 -28.77 -13.27 -17.70
C LYS A 86 -29.13 -13.44 -16.22
N GLN A 87 -30.17 -14.23 -15.94
CA GLN A 87 -30.63 -14.51 -14.57
C GLN A 87 -29.64 -15.39 -13.78
N PRO A 88 -29.08 -16.48 -14.34
CA PRO A 88 -27.99 -17.22 -13.71
C PRO A 88 -26.79 -16.35 -13.35
N ILE A 89 -26.33 -15.47 -14.25
CA ILE A 89 -25.22 -14.54 -13.98
C ILE A 89 -25.57 -13.60 -12.83
N TRP A 90 -26.73 -12.95 -12.90
CA TRP A 90 -27.21 -12.04 -11.85
C TRP A 90 -27.28 -12.72 -10.48
N SER A 91 -27.96 -13.88 -10.41
CA SER A 91 -28.10 -14.62 -9.16
C SER A 91 -26.75 -15.08 -8.58
N THR A 92 -25.78 -15.39 -9.45
CA THR A 92 -24.43 -15.78 -9.01
C THR A 92 -23.68 -14.57 -8.48
N CYS A 93 -23.80 -13.40 -9.13
CA CYS A 93 -23.20 -12.16 -8.66
C CYS A 93 -23.68 -11.80 -7.25
N GLN A 94 -24.99 -11.90 -7.00
CA GLN A 94 -25.56 -11.64 -5.68
C GLN A 94 -25.09 -12.62 -4.61
N ARG A 95 -24.96 -13.91 -4.95
CA ARG A 95 -24.47 -14.93 -3.99
C ARG A 95 -23.02 -14.72 -3.59
N CYS A 96 -22.15 -14.29 -4.51
CA CYS A 96 -20.75 -13.99 -4.20
C CYS A 96 -20.49 -12.53 -3.79
N GLY A 97 -21.53 -11.69 -3.77
CA GLY A 97 -21.48 -10.27 -3.41
C GLY A 97 -20.71 -9.38 -4.39
N ILE A 98 -20.41 -9.86 -5.60
CA ILE A 98 -19.63 -9.09 -6.61
C ILE A 98 -20.44 -7.95 -7.24
N ASP A 99 -21.76 -7.95 -7.05
CA ASP A 99 -22.65 -6.86 -7.42
C ASP A 99 -22.38 -5.59 -6.60
N THR A 100 -21.78 -5.72 -5.41
CA THR A 100 -21.26 -4.59 -4.64
C THR A 100 -20.00 -4.00 -5.27
N ASP A 101 -19.10 -4.87 -5.75
CA ASP A 101 -17.86 -4.49 -6.42
C ASP A 101 -18.12 -3.88 -7.82
N VAL A 102 -19.03 -4.49 -8.58
CA VAL A 102 -19.37 -4.10 -9.95
C VAL A 102 -20.90 -3.96 -10.05
N PRO A 103 -21.47 -2.83 -9.60
CA PRO A 103 -22.90 -2.63 -9.65
C PRO A 103 -23.41 -2.51 -11.09
N LEU A 104 -24.62 -3.02 -11.33
CA LEU A 104 -25.35 -2.78 -12.56
C LEU A 104 -25.78 -1.31 -12.59
N LEU A 105 -25.36 -0.58 -13.63
CA LEU A 105 -25.68 0.84 -13.79
C LEU A 105 -26.74 0.99 -14.88
N LEU A 106 -27.87 1.60 -14.54
CA LEU A 106 -28.86 2.02 -15.52
C LEU A 106 -28.52 3.44 -15.97
N VAL A 107 -28.36 3.60 -17.27
CA VAL A 107 -28.12 4.91 -17.90
C VAL A 107 -29.43 5.34 -18.57
N GLU A 108 -30.12 6.33 -17.99
CA GLU A 108 -31.25 7.01 -18.62
C GLU A 108 -30.91 8.51 -18.77
N GLY A 109 -30.46 8.94 -19.95
CA GLY A 109 -30.05 10.33 -20.17
C GLY A 109 -28.66 10.65 -19.61
N ASP A 110 -28.50 11.83 -18.98
CA ASP A 110 -27.25 12.28 -18.34
C ASP A 110 -27.10 11.75 -16.89
N ASP A 111 -28.04 10.94 -16.38
CA ASP A 111 -28.09 10.49 -14.98
C ASP A 111 -27.76 8.99 -14.89
N GLU A 112 -26.68 8.65 -14.18
CA GLU A 112 -26.27 7.27 -13.90
C GLU A 112 -26.88 6.81 -12.57
N SER A 113 -27.82 5.85 -12.63
CA SER A 113 -28.40 5.26 -11.42
C SER A 113 -27.82 3.87 -11.14
N LYS A 114 -27.30 3.68 -9.92
CA LYS A 114 -26.79 2.39 -9.43
C LYS A 114 -27.97 1.48 -9.05
N VAL A 115 -27.98 0.25 -9.54
CA VAL A 115 -28.96 -0.78 -9.16
C VAL A 115 -28.28 -1.89 -8.36
N ILE A 116 -28.74 -2.03 -7.11
CA ILE A 116 -28.39 -3.13 -6.20
C ILE A 116 -29.72 -3.68 -5.65
N GLU A 117 -30.56 -4.18 -6.55
CA GLU A 117 -31.87 -4.74 -6.21
C GLU A 117 -31.79 -6.27 -6.06
N PRO A 118 -32.74 -6.91 -5.36
CA PRO A 118 -32.75 -8.37 -5.23
C PRO A 118 -33.06 -9.09 -6.56
N GLU A 119 -33.67 -8.44 -7.53
CA GLU A 119 -34.07 -9.04 -8.80
C GLU A 119 -33.52 -8.24 -9.99
N LEU A 120 -33.17 -8.95 -11.07
CA LEU A 120 -32.73 -8.30 -12.31
C LEU A 120 -33.92 -7.58 -12.95
N PRO A 121 -33.80 -6.30 -13.37
CA PRO A 121 -34.89 -5.57 -13.98
C PRO A 121 -35.45 -6.27 -15.24
N GLU A 122 -36.77 -6.44 -15.31
CA GLU A 122 -37.45 -7.11 -16.43
C GLU A 122 -37.24 -6.40 -17.78
N SER A 123 -37.08 -5.06 -17.77
CA SER A 123 -36.94 -4.22 -18.96
C SER A 123 -35.50 -3.75 -19.21
N LEU A 124 -34.50 -4.61 -19.00
CA LEU A 124 -33.10 -4.25 -19.21
C LEU A 124 -32.69 -4.31 -20.69
N SER A 125 -32.22 -3.18 -21.23
CA SER A 125 -31.64 -3.13 -22.59
C SER A 125 -30.45 -4.09 -22.71
N PRO A 126 -30.33 -4.86 -23.82
CA PRO A 126 -29.18 -5.74 -24.06
C PRO A 126 -27.83 -5.01 -23.93
N ASP A 127 -27.74 -3.80 -24.45
CA ASP A 127 -26.53 -2.98 -24.44
C ASP A 127 -26.06 -2.57 -23.03
N ILE A 128 -27.01 -2.33 -22.11
CA ILE A 128 -26.67 -2.04 -20.71
C ILE A 128 -26.09 -3.30 -20.04
N PHE A 129 -26.73 -4.44 -20.25
CA PHE A 129 -26.25 -5.71 -19.70
C PHE A 129 -24.89 -6.08 -20.28
N ASP A 130 -24.67 -5.92 -21.59
CA ASP A 130 -23.40 -6.21 -22.25
C ASP A 130 -22.25 -5.34 -21.71
N ARG A 131 -22.50 -4.05 -21.45
CA ARG A 131 -21.53 -3.18 -20.76
C ARG A 131 -21.22 -3.64 -19.35
N TRP A 132 -22.24 -4.08 -18.60
CA TRP A 132 -22.04 -4.60 -17.26
C TRP A 132 -21.24 -5.91 -17.26
N ILE A 133 -21.53 -6.83 -18.19
CA ILE A 133 -20.75 -8.05 -18.42
C ILE A 133 -19.31 -7.73 -18.82
N LYS A 134 -19.06 -6.64 -19.56
CA LYS A 134 -17.71 -6.16 -19.82
C LYS A 134 -16.98 -5.84 -18.51
N ARG A 135 -17.55 -4.93 -17.71
CA ARG A 135 -17.00 -4.52 -16.41
C ARG A 135 -16.79 -5.68 -15.44
N LEU A 136 -17.72 -6.64 -15.40
CA LEU A 136 -17.60 -7.83 -14.57
C LEU A 136 -16.40 -8.69 -14.97
N ALA A 137 -16.20 -8.95 -16.27
CA ALA A 137 -15.06 -9.75 -16.70
C ALA A 137 -13.74 -9.03 -16.45
N ASP A 138 -13.69 -7.72 -16.71
CA ASP A 138 -12.50 -6.89 -16.47
C ASP A 138 -12.13 -6.93 -14.97
N TYR A 139 -13.12 -6.81 -14.07
CA TYR A 139 -12.90 -6.96 -12.63
C TYR A 139 -12.44 -8.37 -12.24
N LEU A 140 -13.06 -9.42 -12.78
CA LEU A 140 -12.67 -10.80 -12.50
C LEU A 140 -11.25 -11.11 -13.00
N GLU A 141 -10.83 -10.52 -14.12
CA GLU A 141 -9.47 -10.62 -14.63
C GLU A 141 -8.48 -9.92 -13.68
N VAL A 142 -8.77 -8.69 -13.25
CA VAL A 142 -7.98 -7.99 -12.23
C VAL A 142 -7.87 -8.83 -10.96
N LEU A 143 -8.98 -9.39 -10.48
CA LEU A 143 -8.98 -10.21 -9.27
C LEU A 143 -8.18 -11.51 -9.44
N GLN A 144 -8.30 -12.16 -10.59
CA GLN A 144 -7.62 -13.41 -10.90
C GLN A 144 -6.10 -13.23 -10.98
N GLU A 145 -5.65 -12.17 -11.65
CA GLU A 145 -4.24 -11.89 -11.90
C GLU A 145 -3.54 -11.17 -10.73
N ARG A 146 -4.31 -10.71 -9.74
CA ARG A 146 -3.78 -10.02 -8.56
C ARG A 146 -2.74 -10.88 -7.84
N LEU A 147 -1.56 -10.31 -7.66
CA LEU A 147 -0.46 -10.94 -6.96
C LEU A 147 -0.66 -10.84 -5.43
N PHE A 148 -0.12 -11.84 -4.72
CA PHE A 148 -0.01 -11.83 -3.27
C PHE A 148 1.31 -12.51 -2.84
N SER A 149 1.78 -12.22 -1.63
CA SER A 149 2.93 -12.93 -1.03
C SER A 149 2.50 -14.32 -0.54
N SER A 150 3.06 -15.35 -1.16
CA SER A 150 2.78 -16.75 -0.87
C SER A 150 3.72 -17.27 0.21
N GLY A 151 3.23 -17.36 1.43
CA GLY A 151 3.98 -17.86 2.58
C GLY A 151 4.98 -16.85 3.15
N LEU A 152 5.99 -17.36 3.87
CA LEU A 152 7.01 -16.56 4.57
C LEU A 152 8.40 -16.89 4.05
N HIS A 153 9.29 -15.89 4.05
CA HIS A 153 10.71 -16.08 3.74
C HIS A 153 11.44 -16.75 4.90
N VAL A 154 12.36 -17.66 4.57
CA VAL A 154 13.27 -18.28 5.55
C VAL A 154 14.69 -17.79 5.25
N LEU A 155 15.29 -17.13 6.22
CA LEU A 155 16.60 -16.50 6.08
C LEU A 155 17.67 -17.51 5.65
N GLY A 156 18.34 -17.25 4.53
CA GLY A 156 19.40 -18.11 4.01
C GLY A 156 18.92 -19.32 3.20
N ASP A 157 17.61 -19.55 3.08
CA ASP A 157 17.11 -20.65 2.26
C ASP A 157 17.07 -20.26 0.79
N LYS A 158 17.48 -21.22 -0.04
CA LYS A 158 17.37 -21.11 -1.49
C LYS A 158 15.89 -21.28 -1.90
N PRO A 159 15.35 -20.43 -2.79
CA PRO A 159 14.01 -20.63 -3.32
C PRO A 159 13.88 -22.00 -4.01
N SER A 160 12.74 -22.66 -3.84
CA SER A 160 12.44 -23.88 -4.59
C SER A 160 12.23 -23.58 -6.08
N VAL A 161 12.15 -24.63 -6.91
CA VAL A 161 11.90 -24.46 -8.36
C VAL A 161 10.55 -23.79 -8.62
N ASP A 162 9.55 -24.13 -7.80
CA ASP A 162 8.23 -23.53 -7.89
C ASP A 162 8.26 -22.06 -7.45
N ASP A 163 9.04 -21.73 -6.41
CA ASP A 163 9.24 -20.35 -5.97
C ASP A 163 9.95 -19.49 -7.03
N LEU A 164 11.02 -20.02 -7.63
CA LEU A 164 11.72 -19.35 -8.74
C LEU A 164 10.77 -19.09 -9.91
N ARG A 165 9.95 -20.09 -10.26
CA ARG A 165 8.93 -19.95 -11.29
C ARG A 165 7.92 -18.86 -10.93
N SER A 166 7.48 -18.81 -9.69
CA SER A 166 6.59 -17.77 -9.16
C SER A 166 7.18 -16.36 -9.28
N PHE A 167 8.46 -16.19 -8.92
CA PHE A 167 9.15 -14.90 -9.09
C PHE A 167 9.23 -14.48 -10.56
N LEU A 168 9.62 -15.40 -11.45
CA LEU A 168 9.71 -15.09 -12.87
C LEU A 168 8.33 -14.81 -13.48
N SER A 169 7.31 -15.59 -13.15
CA SER A 169 5.94 -15.37 -13.62
C SER A 169 5.35 -14.05 -13.16
N ALA A 170 5.67 -13.60 -11.95
CA ALA A 170 5.26 -12.29 -11.46
C ALA A 170 6.02 -11.14 -12.17
N TYR A 171 7.30 -11.32 -12.47
CA TYR A 171 8.14 -10.28 -13.09
C TYR A 171 7.91 -10.14 -14.60
N PHE A 172 7.80 -11.26 -15.32
CA PHE A 172 7.67 -11.29 -16.78
C PHE A 172 6.22 -11.33 -17.25
N ASP A 173 5.28 -11.69 -16.38
CA ASP A 173 3.88 -11.88 -16.74
C ASP A 173 3.78 -12.86 -17.94
N ASP A 174 3.19 -12.43 -19.06
CA ASP A 174 3.04 -13.23 -20.28
C ASP A 174 4.24 -13.16 -21.25
N LYS A 175 5.35 -12.50 -20.87
CA LYS A 175 6.51 -12.31 -21.76
C LYS A 175 7.37 -13.56 -21.97
N LEU A 176 7.20 -14.60 -21.16
CA LEU A 176 7.94 -15.85 -21.28
C LEU A 176 6.96 -17.01 -21.45
N THR A 177 7.28 -17.92 -22.38
CA THR A 177 6.51 -19.14 -22.59
C THR A 177 6.84 -20.21 -21.55
N GLU A 178 5.92 -21.15 -21.37
CA GLU A 178 6.10 -22.32 -20.51
C GLU A 178 7.37 -23.13 -20.83
N GLU A 179 7.70 -23.28 -22.11
CA GLU A 179 8.91 -24.00 -22.53
C GLU A 179 10.19 -23.23 -22.15
N GLU A 180 10.16 -21.89 -22.19
CA GLU A 180 11.27 -21.04 -21.79
C GLU A 180 11.49 -21.07 -20.29
N TYR A 181 10.43 -20.98 -19.48
CA TYR A 181 10.51 -21.15 -18.02
C TYR A 181 11.17 -22.49 -17.68
N GLU A 182 10.71 -23.60 -18.27
CA GLU A 182 11.30 -24.92 -18.03
C GLU A 182 12.78 -24.97 -18.42
N LYS A 183 13.17 -24.39 -19.56
CA LYS A 183 14.57 -24.38 -20.02
C LYS A 183 15.47 -23.60 -19.06
N ILE A 184 15.03 -22.43 -18.60
CA ILE A 184 15.78 -21.58 -17.66
C ILE A 184 16.00 -22.33 -16.34
N LEU A 185 14.92 -22.87 -15.76
CA LEU A 185 14.99 -23.56 -14.47
C LEU A 185 15.79 -24.88 -14.54
N LYS A 186 15.72 -25.62 -15.65
CA LYS A 186 16.53 -26.84 -15.86
C LYS A 186 18.01 -26.56 -16.08
N TYR A 187 18.36 -25.44 -16.73
CA TYR A 187 19.76 -25.06 -16.97
C TYR A 187 20.47 -24.79 -15.65
N GLU A 188 19.83 -24.01 -14.77
CA GLU A 188 20.40 -23.66 -13.46
C GLU A 188 20.56 -24.87 -12.52
N GLN A 189 19.62 -25.82 -12.56
CA GLN A 189 19.77 -27.08 -11.83
C GLN A 189 20.99 -27.90 -12.25
N ARG A 190 21.48 -27.75 -13.49
CA ARG A 190 22.65 -28.47 -14.00
C ARG A 190 23.98 -27.81 -13.63
N ASP A 191 24.01 -26.48 -13.50
CA ASP A 191 25.23 -25.73 -13.18
C ASP A 191 25.52 -25.63 -11.66
N GLY A 192 24.54 -25.91 -10.80
CA GLY A 192 24.76 -26.03 -9.35
C GLY A 192 25.80 -27.08 -8.93
N ASP A 193 26.20 -27.98 -9.83
CA ASP A 193 27.21 -29.04 -9.62
C ASP A 193 28.58 -28.77 -10.30
N ARG A 194 28.81 -27.61 -10.94
CA ARG A 194 30.08 -27.31 -11.64
C ARG A 194 30.77 -26.04 -11.16
N GLU A 195 32.07 -26.17 -10.84
CA GLU A 195 32.97 -25.02 -10.74
C GLU A 195 33.06 -24.30 -12.10
N TRP A 196 32.78 -22.99 -12.10
CA TRP A 196 32.72 -22.16 -13.29
C TRP A 196 34.05 -22.17 -14.07
N ASN A 197 34.03 -22.66 -15.31
CA ASN A 197 35.17 -22.61 -16.21
C ASN A 197 35.01 -21.46 -17.22
N LEU A 198 36.01 -20.59 -17.31
CA LEU A 198 36.05 -19.40 -18.17
C LEU A 198 35.79 -19.70 -19.65
N LEU A 199 36.02 -20.95 -20.07
CA LEU A 199 35.80 -21.44 -21.43
C LEU A 199 34.31 -21.61 -21.80
N ASP A 200 33.45 -21.94 -20.85
CA ASP A 200 32.01 -22.13 -21.12
C ASP A 200 31.30 -20.77 -21.29
N LEU A 201 31.66 -19.78 -20.47
CA LEU A 201 31.26 -18.37 -20.63
C LEU A 201 31.67 -17.77 -21.99
N LEU A 202 32.89 -18.08 -22.45
CA LEU A 202 33.37 -17.67 -23.77
C LEU A 202 32.64 -18.39 -24.91
N ALA A 203 32.26 -19.65 -24.72
CA ALA A 203 31.51 -20.41 -25.71
C ALA A 203 30.08 -19.87 -25.90
N ASP A 204 29.41 -19.51 -24.80
CA ASP A 204 28.06 -18.92 -24.85
C ASP A 204 28.09 -17.48 -25.39
N PHE A 205 29.12 -16.69 -25.05
CA PHE A 205 29.33 -15.37 -25.66
C PHE A 205 29.49 -15.44 -27.18
N VAL A 206 30.28 -16.40 -27.68
CA VAL A 206 30.50 -16.59 -29.12
C VAL A 206 29.24 -17.11 -29.82
N LYS A 207 28.43 -17.94 -29.16
CA LYS A 207 27.15 -18.42 -29.70
C LYS A 207 26.14 -17.28 -29.87
N ASN A 208 26.00 -16.42 -28.87
CA ASN A 208 25.07 -15.29 -28.90
C ASN A 208 25.52 -14.18 -29.88
N PHE A 209 26.84 -14.05 -30.11
CA PHE A 209 27.37 -13.10 -31.09
C PHE A 209 27.09 -13.52 -32.55
N VAL A 210 26.89 -14.80 -32.81
CA VAL A 210 26.67 -15.34 -34.18
C VAL A 210 25.19 -15.33 -34.57
N SER A 211 24.25 -15.30 -33.62
CA SER A 211 22.80 -15.21 -33.88
C SER A 211 22.29 -13.77 -34.12
N HIS A 212 23.15 -12.76 -34.04
CA HIS A 212 22.80 -11.32 -34.13
C HIS A 212 22.50 -10.79 -35.55
N PHE A 213 22.16 -11.65 -36.51
CA PHE A 213 21.75 -11.21 -37.85
C PHE A 213 20.40 -11.83 -38.22
N ASP A 214 19.40 -10.93 -38.32
CA ASP A 214 17.97 -11.08 -38.70
C ASP A 214 16.94 -11.43 -37.60
N ASN A 215 16.34 -10.37 -37.01
CA ASN A 215 14.93 -10.16 -36.60
C ASN A 215 14.79 -9.46 -35.24
N GLN A 216 14.06 -8.33 -35.18
CA GLN A 216 13.83 -7.55 -33.95
C GLN A 216 13.01 -8.29 -32.87
N GLU A 217 12.13 -9.23 -33.25
CA GLU A 217 11.36 -10.03 -32.28
C GLU A 217 12.21 -11.10 -31.56
N GLU A 218 13.30 -11.58 -32.18
CA GLU A 218 14.23 -12.53 -31.52
C GLU A 218 15.20 -11.82 -30.55
N GLU A 219 15.43 -10.52 -30.72
CA GLU A 219 16.33 -9.72 -29.89
C GLU A 219 15.71 -9.43 -28.51
N ASP A 220 14.43 -9.00 -28.49
CA ASP A 220 13.68 -8.73 -27.25
C ASP A 220 13.43 -10.00 -26.41
N ASN A 221 13.20 -11.14 -27.08
CA ASN A 221 13.01 -12.42 -26.39
C ASN A 221 14.32 -12.96 -25.79
N ASN A 222 15.45 -12.76 -26.47
CA ASN A 222 16.76 -13.13 -25.94
C ASN A 222 17.16 -12.29 -24.71
N ASP A 223 16.82 -11.00 -24.68
CA ASP A 223 17.07 -10.13 -23.52
C ASP A 223 16.22 -10.52 -22.30
N SER A 224 14.96 -10.90 -22.53
CA SER A 224 14.07 -11.41 -21.48
C SER A 224 14.57 -12.74 -20.88
N ILE A 225 15.02 -13.68 -21.71
CA ILE A 225 15.62 -14.94 -21.25
C ILE A 225 16.93 -14.69 -20.49
N ALA A 226 17.78 -13.79 -20.98
CA ALA A 226 19.03 -13.43 -20.30
C ALA A 226 18.77 -12.82 -18.92
N THR A 227 17.83 -11.88 -18.84
CA THR A 227 17.38 -11.25 -17.59
C THR A 227 16.78 -12.29 -16.63
N ALA A 228 15.96 -13.21 -17.13
CA ALA A 228 15.38 -14.27 -16.31
C ALA A 228 16.44 -15.21 -15.71
N ARG A 229 17.48 -15.56 -16.49
CA ARG A 229 18.63 -16.33 -15.98
C ARG A 229 19.40 -15.58 -14.91
N ASP A 230 19.63 -14.27 -15.10
CA ASP A 230 20.29 -13.43 -14.11
C ASP A 230 19.48 -13.38 -12.80
N ILE A 231 18.17 -13.12 -12.88
CA ILE A 231 17.28 -13.14 -11.71
C ILE A 231 17.35 -14.47 -10.98
N VAL A 232 17.24 -15.61 -11.69
CA VAL A 232 17.33 -16.94 -11.07
C VAL A 232 18.69 -17.16 -10.39
N SER A 233 19.78 -16.79 -11.05
CA SER A 233 21.13 -16.91 -10.50
C SER A 233 21.29 -16.08 -9.23
N LEU A 234 20.75 -14.85 -9.21
CA LEU A 234 20.80 -13.97 -8.07
C LEU A 234 19.89 -14.42 -6.91
N LEU A 235 18.68 -14.91 -7.20
CA LEU A 235 17.77 -15.50 -6.21
C LEU A 235 18.36 -16.74 -5.55
N ASN A 236 19.10 -17.55 -6.32
CA ASN A 236 19.80 -18.71 -5.79
C ASN A 236 20.90 -18.38 -4.78
N ARG A 237 21.32 -17.11 -4.73
CA ARG A 237 22.30 -16.59 -3.78
C ARG A 237 21.65 -16.03 -2.51
N ASN A 238 20.34 -16.25 -2.28
CA ASN A 238 19.71 -15.97 -0.98
C ASN A 238 20.44 -16.69 0.19
N THR A 239 21.20 -17.75 -0.07
CA THR A 239 22.09 -18.37 0.93
C THR A 239 23.12 -17.40 1.52
N GLU A 240 23.53 -16.38 0.75
CA GLU A 240 24.46 -15.33 1.21
C GLU A 240 23.86 -14.45 2.32
N GLU A 241 22.55 -14.50 2.57
CA GLU A 241 21.92 -13.78 3.68
C GLU A 241 22.50 -14.21 5.03
N LEU A 242 22.61 -15.52 5.26
CA LEU A 242 23.18 -16.04 6.51
C LEU A 242 24.69 -15.84 6.57
N ASP A 243 25.39 -16.01 5.44
CA ASP A 243 26.82 -15.72 5.33
C ASP A 243 27.11 -14.24 5.65
N GLY A 244 26.24 -13.33 5.20
CA GLY A 244 26.32 -11.90 5.51
C GLY A 244 26.18 -11.62 7.00
N VAL A 245 25.25 -12.29 7.68
CA VAL A 245 25.10 -12.18 9.14
C VAL A 245 26.37 -12.67 9.84
N LEU A 246 26.89 -13.83 9.47
CA LEU A 246 28.11 -14.39 10.06
C LEU A 246 29.33 -13.50 9.83
N ASN A 247 29.53 -13.04 8.59
CA ASN A 247 30.62 -12.14 8.22
C ASN A 247 30.54 -10.83 9.01
N LEU A 248 29.35 -10.27 9.21
CA LEU A 248 29.17 -9.06 10.00
C LEU A 248 29.47 -9.28 11.49
N LEU A 249 29.07 -10.42 12.06
CA LEU A 249 29.41 -10.80 13.43
C LEU A 249 30.92 -10.96 13.64
N ASP A 250 31.65 -11.39 12.60
CA ASP A 250 33.11 -11.46 12.56
C ASP A 250 33.79 -10.09 12.31
N GLY A 251 33.01 -9.00 12.21
CA GLY A 251 33.52 -7.65 11.94
C GLY A 251 33.90 -7.40 10.48
N GLY A 252 33.42 -8.25 9.57
CA GLY A 252 33.63 -8.14 8.14
C GLY A 252 32.79 -7.04 7.48
N TYR A 253 33.23 -6.64 6.27
CA TYR A 253 32.52 -5.64 5.47
C TYR A 253 31.35 -6.27 4.71
N ILE A 254 30.17 -5.66 4.84
CA ILE A 254 28.96 -6.04 4.08
C ILE A 254 28.79 -5.07 2.90
N PRO A 255 28.80 -5.56 1.64
CA PRO A 255 28.64 -4.72 0.47
C PRO A 255 27.28 -3.98 0.46
N PRO A 256 27.26 -2.69 0.12
CA PRO A 256 26.02 -1.94 -0.05
C PRO A 256 25.29 -2.35 -1.33
N ALA A 257 23.97 -2.23 -1.32
CA ALA A 257 23.09 -2.45 -2.48
C ALA A 257 21.89 -1.48 -2.40
N PRO A 258 21.20 -1.17 -3.51
CA PRO A 258 19.91 -0.51 -3.42
C PRO A 258 18.88 -1.44 -2.77
N GLY A 259 18.05 -0.91 -1.87
CA GLY A 259 16.82 -1.58 -1.44
C GLY A 259 15.65 -1.20 -2.35
N GLY A 260 14.72 -2.13 -2.56
CA GLY A 260 13.57 -1.97 -3.47
C GLY A 260 12.88 -3.30 -3.74
N ASP A 261 11.97 -3.32 -4.70
CA ASP A 261 11.18 -4.50 -5.05
C ASP A 261 11.63 -5.11 -6.38
N LEU A 262 11.72 -6.43 -6.46
CA LEU A 262 12.09 -7.12 -7.71
C LEU A 262 11.16 -6.74 -8.86
N LEU A 263 9.84 -6.74 -8.61
CA LEU A 263 8.82 -6.44 -9.62
C LEU A 263 8.93 -5.03 -10.22
N ARG A 264 9.55 -4.10 -9.49
CA ARG A 264 9.59 -2.68 -9.85
C ARG A 264 10.99 -2.19 -10.23
N ASP A 265 11.99 -2.57 -9.45
CA ASP A 265 13.39 -2.12 -9.58
C ASP A 265 14.29 -3.19 -10.24
N GLY A 266 13.73 -4.34 -10.59
CA GLY A 266 14.38 -5.40 -11.36
C GLY A 266 15.49 -6.12 -10.60
N ALA A 267 16.34 -6.85 -11.34
CA ALA A 267 17.43 -7.64 -10.78
C ALA A 267 18.42 -6.83 -9.92
N SER A 268 18.42 -5.50 -10.02
CA SER A 268 19.34 -4.60 -9.31
C SER A 268 19.21 -4.64 -7.77
N VAL A 269 18.07 -5.10 -7.24
CA VAL A 269 17.84 -5.27 -5.80
C VAL A 269 18.34 -6.63 -5.27
N LEU A 270 18.77 -7.51 -6.19
CA LEU A 270 19.34 -8.81 -5.90
C LEU A 270 20.86 -8.80 -6.14
N PRO A 271 21.63 -9.71 -5.52
CA PRO A 271 21.19 -10.67 -4.52
C PRO A 271 20.97 -9.98 -3.17
N THR A 272 20.27 -10.66 -2.27
CA THR A 272 20.15 -10.25 -0.87
C THR A 272 21.42 -10.60 -0.08
N GLY A 273 21.41 -10.42 1.24
CA GLY A 273 22.62 -10.49 2.06
C GLY A 273 23.50 -9.24 1.92
N ARG A 274 22.87 -8.06 1.74
CA ARG A 274 23.56 -6.78 1.46
C ARG A 274 23.17 -5.70 2.45
N ASN A 275 24.04 -4.69 2.58
CA ASN A 275 23.81 -3.54 3.43
C ASN A 275 23.00 -2.48 2.67
N ILE A 276 21.70 -2.72 2.50
CA ILE A 276 20.85 -1.93 1.60
C ILE A 276 20.85 -0.43 1.91
N HIS A 277 20.60 0.41 0.91
CA HIS A 277 20.40 1.85 1.06
C HIS A 277 19.19 2.33 0.26
N ALA A 278 18.69 3.52 0.60
CA ALA A 278 17.66 4.21 -0.15
C ALA A 278 18.25 4.92 -1.39
N LEU A 279 17.95 6.21 -1.55
CA LEU A 279 18.29 7.01 -2.72
C LEU A 279 18.76 8.43 -2.37
N ASP A 280 19.12 9.21 -3.40
CA ASP A 280 19.49 10.63 -3.26
C ASP A 280 18.23 11.52 -3.18
N PRO A 281 17.91 12.12 -2.00
CA PRO A 281 16.69 12.91 -1.84
C PRO A 281 16.73 14.25 -2.59
N TYR A 282 17.89 14.68 -3.12
CA TYR A 282 18.01 15.89 -3.93
C TYR A 282 17.53 15.72 -5.37
N ARG A 283 17.12 14.51 -5.77
CA ARG A 283 16.66 14.20 -7.13
C ARG A 283 15.15 13.96 -7.21
N MET A 284 14.39 14.43 -6.21
CA MET A 284 12.96 14.14 -6.06
C MET A 284 12.02 15.29 -6.46
N PRO A 285 10.98 15.03 -7.27
CA PRO A 285 10.64 13.76 -7.92
C PRO A 285 11.51 13.44 -9.16
N ALA A 286 11.67 12.15 -9.48
CA ALA A 286 12.24 11.72 -10.75
C ALA A 286 11.29 12.03 -11.93
N GLU A 287 11.80 12.02 -13.18
CA GLU A 287 11.00 12.37 -14.36
C GLU A 287 9.79 11.45 -14.56
N GLY A 288 9.98 10.13 -14.43
CA GLY A 288 8.87 9.16 -14.55
C GLY A 288 7.83 9.31 -13.43
N ALA A 289 8.30 9.58 -12.20
CA ALA A 289 7.43 9.86 -11.06
C ALA A 289 6.63 11.15 -11.25
N TRP A 290 7.25 12.18 -11.86
CA TRP A 290 6.57 13.42 -12.21
C TRP A 290 5.41 13.18 -13.20
N ILE A 291 5.66 12.47 -14.30
CA ILE A 291 4.63 12.15 -15.30
C ILE A 291 3.47 11.35 -14.67
N ARG A 292 3.79 10.32 -13.88
CA ARG A 292 2.77 9.51 -13.20
C ARG A 292 1.98 10.31 -12.17
N GLY A 293 2.66 11.11 -11.34
CA GLY A 293 2.00 11.97 -10.35
C GLY A 293 1.04 12.99 -10.96
N GLN A 294 1.33 13.51 -12.16
CA GLN A 294 0.40 14.35 -12.91
C GLN A 294 -0.88 13.59 -13.28
N SER A 295 -0.74 12.40 -13.86
CA SER A 295 -1.88 11.55 -14.23
C SER A 295 -2.74 11.17 -13.02
N ILE A 296 -2.12 10.85 -11.89
CA ILE A 296 -2.82 10.52 -10.64
C ILE A 296 -3.58 11.73 -10.09
N ALA A 297 -2.97 12.92 -10.11
CA ALA A 297 -3.62 14.14 -9.65
C ALA A 297 -4.83 14.51 -10.53
N GLU A 298 -4.71 14.37 -11.85
CA GLU A 298 -5.82 14.58 -12.80
C GLU A 298 -6.97 13.61 -12.56
N GLU A 299 -6.66 12.33 -12.40
CA GLU A 299 -7.66 11.29 -12.11
C GLU A 299 -8.34 11.50 -10.76
N THR A 300 -7.57 11.87 -9.72
CA THR A 300 -8.12 12.20 -8.39
C THR A 300 -9.09 13.38 -8.46
N ILE A 301 -8.75 14.43 -9.21
CA ILE A 301 -9.62 15.59 -9.43
C ILE A 301 -10.88 15.16 -10.20
N ARG A 302 -10.73 14.35 -11.25
CA ARG A 302 -11.85 13.83 -12.05
C ARG A 302 -12.84 13.06 -11.18
N GLN A 303 -12.36 12.15 -10.32
CA GLN A 303 -13.20 11.42 -9.37
C GLN A 303 -13.94 12.36 -8.42
N HIS A 304 -13.23 13.35 -7.87
CA HIS A 304 -13.88 14.32 -6.98
C HIS A 304 -14.97 15.14 -7.69
N LEU A 305 -14.71 15.62 -8.91
CA LEU A 305 -15.67 16.36 -9.72
C LEU A 305 -16.93 15.52 -9.99
N ALA A 306 -16.76 14.25 -10.35
CA ALA A 306 -17.87 13.32 -10.58
C ALA A 306 -18.72 13.11 -9.32
N ASP A 307 -18.08 13.01 -8.15
CA ASP A 307 -18.77 12.78 -6.87
C ASP A 307 -19.38 14.04 -6.24
N ASN A 308 -19.10 15.24 -6.77
CA ASN A 308 -19.48 16.52 -6.15
C ASN A 308 -20.04 17.53 -7.17
N ASP A 309 -20.87 17.08 -8.11
CA ASP A 309 -21.60 17.93 -9.07
C ASP A 309 -20.69 18.91 -9.87
N GLY A 310 -19.49 18.46 -10.21
CA GLY A 310 -18.50 19.28 -10.94
C GLY A 310 -17.79 20.34 -10.11
N ALA A 311 -17.94 20.34 -8.77
CA ALA A 311 -17.18 21.22 -7.89
C ALA A 311 -15.74 20.69 -7.66
N TYR A 312 -14.75 21.57 -7.77
CA TYR A 312 -13.37 21.21 -7.45
C TYR A 312 -13.18 20.98 -5.94
N PRO A 313 -12.30 20.04 -5.53
CA PRO A 313 -11.97 19.89 -4.13
C PRO A 313 -11.22 21.12 -3.64
N GLU A 314 -11.66 21.73 -2.53
CA GLU A 314 -10.90 22.86 -1.97
C GLU A 314 -9.61 22.39 -1.30
N THR A 315 -9.64 21.24 -0.63
CA THR A 315 -8.47 20.62 -0.02
C THR A 315 -8.43 19.12 -0.26
N ILE A 316 -7.28 18.63 -0.69
CA ILE A 316 -6.96 17.20 -0.73
C ILE A 316 -5.87 16.92 0.31
N ALA A 317 -6.05 15.90 1.15
CA ALA A 317 -4.95 15.44 1.98
C ALA A 317 -4.09 14.42 1.23
N CYS A 318 -2.78 14.61 1.24
CA CYS A 318 -1.83 13.70 0.61
C CYS A 318 -0.94 13.09 1.68
N THR A 319 -0.84 11.78 1.70
CA THR A 319 0.07 11.07 2.59
C THR A 319 1.46 10.98 1.97
N LEU A 320 2.47 11.50 2.65
CA LEU A 320 3.87 11.41 2.21
C LEU A 320 4.61 10.43 3.11
N TRP A 321 4.72 9.19 2.66
CA TRP A 321 5.37 8.12 3.40
C TRP A 321 6.79 7.88 2.88
N GLY A 322 7.68 7.45 3.77
CA GLY A 322 9.07 7.20 3.38
C GLY A 322 9.19 6.02 2.42
N LEU A 323 8.34 5.01 2.58
CA LEU A 323 8.39 3.74 1.84
C LEU A 323 8.06 3.94 0.36
N ASP A 324 6.85 4.42 0.05
CA ASP A 324 6.42 4.75 -1.31
C ASP A 324 7.34 5.81 -1.93
N THR A 325 7.69 6.90 -1.23
CA THR A 325 8.50 7.96 -1.83
C THR A 325 9.84 7.43 -2.35
N ILE A 326 10.49 6.54 -1.59
CA ILE A 326 11.75 5.89 -2.00
C ILE A 326 11.48 4.96 -3.18
N LYS A 327 10.48 4.08 -3.02
CA LYS A 327 10.10 3.07 -3.99
C LYS A 327 9.32 3.62 -5.18
N THR A 328 8.99 4.89 -5.30
CA THR A 328 8.37 5.45 -6.52
C THR A 328 9.24 6.54 -7.11
N ARG A 329 10.35 6.87 -6.43
CA ARG A 329 11.24 7.98 -6.75
C ARG A 329 10.46 9.31 -6.75
N GLY A 330 9.59 9.46 -5.74
CA GLY A 330 8.87 10.69 -5.42
C GLY A 330 7.54 10.89 -6.13
N GLU A 331 6.79 9.82 -6.44
CA GLU A 331 5.45 9.94 -7.05
C GLU A 331 4.48 10.72 -6.15
N SER A 332 4.50 10.47 -4.83
CA SER A 332 3.66 11.19 -3.87
C SER A 332 3.98 12.68 -3.78
N ILE A 333 5.26 13.05 -3.93
CA ILE A 333 5.69 14.44 -4.07
C ILE A 333 5.15 15.03 -5.38
N ALA A 334 5.24 14.28 -6.49
CA ALA A 334 4.72 14.71 -7.78
C ALA A 334 3.20 14.94 -7.77
N ILE A 335 2.43 14.10 -7.05
CA ILE A 335 0.99 14.29 -6.86
C ILE A 335 0.72 15.65 -6.16
N VAL A 336 1.42 15.94 -5.07
CA VAL A 336 1.28 17.23 -4.36
C VAL A 336 1.59 18.41 -5.28
N LEU A 337 2.70 18.35 -6.02
CA LEU A 337 3.09 19.39 -6.97
C LEU A 337 2.04 19.57 -8.06
N ALA A 338 1.56 18.48 -8.64
CA ALA A 338 0.54 18.50 -9.68
C ALA A 338 -0.75 19.14 -9.15
N LEU A 339 -1.28 18.71 -7.99
CA LEU A 339 -2.51 19.27 -7.39
C LEU A 339 -2.43 20.78 -7.12
N VAL A 340 -1.30 21.26 -6.58
CA VAL A 340 -1.04 22.70 -6.36
C VAL A 340 -0.85 23.47 -7.68
N GLY A 341 -0.44 22.77 -8.74
CA GLY A 341 -0.06 23.37 -10.02
C GLY A 341 1.35 23.96 -9.95
N ALA A 342 2.32 23.15 -9.54
CA ALA A 342 3.73 23.48 -9.46
C ALA A 342 4.59 22.42 -10.20
N LYS A 343 5.83 22.76 -10.53
CA LYS A 343 6.76 21.87 -11.25
C LYS A 343 8.18 21.89 -10.65
N PRO A 344 8.90 20.76 -10.68
CA PRO A 344 10.28 20.70 -10.22
C PRO A 344 11.24 21.49 -11.12
N VAL A 345 12.15 22.23 -10.50
CA VAL A 345 13.23 22.96 -11.17
C VAL A 345 14.55 22.28 -10.87
N LYS A 346 15.21 21.80 -11.91
CA LYS A 346 16.52 21.15 -11.84
C LYS A 346 17.64 22.15 -12.12
N GLU A 347 18.70 22.11 -11.33
CA GLU A 347 19.97 22.76 -11.68
C GLU A 347 20.79 21.88 -12.64
N GLY A 348 21.91 22.41 -13.15
CA GLY A 348 22.73 21.72 -14.16
C GLY A 348 23.31 20.35 -13.74
N THR A 349 23.31 20.02 -12.45
CA THR A 349 23.74 18.70 -11.93
C THR A 349 22.62 17.66 -11.92
N GLY A 350 21.38 18.08 -12.21
CA GLY A 350 20.17 17.27 -12.08
C GLY A 350 19.51 17.31 -10.69
N ARG A 351 20.09 18.04 -9.73
CA ARG A 351 19.46 18.27 -8.42
C ARG A 351 18.25 19.18 -8.55
N ILE A 352 17.21 18.88 -7.81
CA ILE A 352 16.02 19.72 -7.69
C ILE A 352 16.29 20.76 -6.60
N VAL A 353 16.11 22.02 -6.97
CA VAL A 353 16.47 23.18 -6.14
C VAL A 353 15.28 24.07 -5.81
N ARG A 354 14.13 23.86 -6.47
CA ARG A 354 12.89 24.63 -6.28
C ARG A 354 11.69 23.91 -6.89
N TYR A 355 10.50 24.20 -6.37
CA TYR A 355 9.23 23.87 -7.02
C TYR A 355 8.53 25.16 -7.48
N ASP A 356 8.39 25.39 -8.79
CA ASP A 356 7.81 26.62 -9.33
C ASP A 356 6.33 26.50 -9.65
N LEU A 357 5.56 27.53 -9.30
CA LEU A 357 4.15 27.61 -9.66
C LEU A 357 4.00 27.72 -11.18
N ILE A 358 3.15 26.86 -11.74
CA ILE A 358 2.66 26.93 -13.11
C ILE A 358 1.64 28.07 -13.19
N PRO A 359 1.73 29.02 -14.15
CA PRO A 359 0.74 30.09 -14.30
C PRO A 359 -0.69 29.55 -14.42
N LEU A 360 -1.69 30.27 -13.88
CA LEU A 360 -3.08 29.81 -13.91
C LEU A 360 -3.62 29.62 -15.33
N GLU A 361 -3.13 30.41 -16.29
CA GLU A 361 -3.50 30.30 -17.70
C GLU A 361 -3.01 28.98 -18.33
N GLU A 362 -1.89 28.43 -17.83
CA GLU A 362 -1.37 27.12 -18.23
C GLU A 362 -2.03 25.99 -17.41
N LEU A 363 -2.28 26.22 -16.12
CA LEU A 363 -2.90 25.23 -15.23
C LEU A 363 -4.37 24.95 -15.56
N ASN A 364 -5.10 25.97 -16.03
CA ASN A 364 -6.51 25.89 -16.48
C ASN A 364 -7.51 25.29 -15.46
N ARG A 365 -7.21 25.44 -14.16
CA ARG A 365 -8.08 25.08 -13.03
C ARG A 365 -7.61 25.78 -11.76
N PRO A 366 -8.40 25.76 -10.67
CA PRO A 366 -7.93 26.23 -9.37
C PRO A 366 -6.72 25.44 -8.86
N ARG A 367 -5.86 26.11 -8.07
CA ARG A 367 -4.86 25.45 -7.24
C ARG A 367 -5.57 24.81 -6.04
N ILE A 368 -5.39 23.51 -5.90
CA ILE A 368 -5.98 22.73 -4.81
C ILE A 368 -5.13 22.93 -3.56
N ASP A 369 -5.76 23.19 -2.41
CA ASP A 369 -5.03 23.26 -1.13
C ASP A 369 -4.68 21.85 -0.65
N ILE A 370 -3.60 21.72 0.12
CA ILE A 370 -3.05 20.41 0.48
C ILE A 370 -2.89 20.28 1.98
N LEU A 371 -3.42 19.20 2.57
CA LEU A 371 -2.95 18.72 3.86
C LEU A 371 -1.92 17.61 3.62
N ALA A 372 -0.63 17.93 3.70
CA ALA A 372 0.43 16.93 3.52
C ALA A 372 0.73 16.25 4.85
N SER A 373 0.22 15.03 5.01
CA SER A 373 0.45 14.18 6.19
C SER A 373 1.74 13.39 6.02
N LEU A 374 2.81 13.82 6.67
CA LEU A 374 4.13 13.20 6.60
C LEU A 374 4.25 12.07 7.61
N SER A 375 4.76 10.92 7.18
CA SER A 375 5.32 9.94 8.13
C SER A 375 6.56 10.54 8.82
N GLY A 376 6.86 10.08 10.04
CA GLY A 376 8.09 10.49 10.74
C GLY A 376 9.35 10.11 9.94
N ILE A 377 9.31 8.99 9.22
CA ILE A 377 10.38 8.53 8.32
C ILE A 377 10.59 9.53 7.17
N PHE A 378 9.50 10.00 6.54
CA PHE A 378 9.57 10.96 5.45
C PHE A 378 10.15 12.29 5.94
N ARG A 379 9.62 12.81 7.05
CA ARG A 379 10.10 14.04 7.71
C ARG A 379 11.62 14.02 7.90
N ASP A 380 12.15 12.92 8.41
CA ASP A 380 13.57 12.80 8.77
C ASP A 380 14.49 12.45 7.59
N SER A 381 13.95 11.79 6.57
CA SER A 381 14.73 11.33 5.41
C SER A 381 14.79 12.36 4.28
N PHE A 382 13.77 13.22 4.18
CA PHE A 382 13.56 14.15 3.07
C PHE A 382 13.45 15.61 3.51
N ALA A 383 14.20 16.02 4.54
CA ALA A 383 14.17 17.39 5.06
C ALA A 383 14.38 18.47 3.98
N ASN A 384 15.23 18.22 2.98
CA ASN A 384 15.40 19.13 1.84
C ASN A 384 14.12 19.27 1.01
N VAL A 385 13.36 18.18 0.80
CA VAL A 385 12.09 18.21 0.06
C VAL A 385 11.03 18.94 0.87
N VAL A 386 10.97 18.70 2.19
CA VAL A 386 10.08 19.41 3.11
C VAL A 386 10.30 20.92 3.02
N ASP A 387 11.54 21.38 3.05
CA ASP A 387 11.88 22.81 2.90
C ASP A 387 11.45 23.38 1.53
N LEU A 388 11.61 22.61 0.45
CA LEU A 388 11.21 23.04 -0.89
C LEU A 388 9.68 23.09 -1.06
N LEU A 389 8.95 22.16 -0.45
CA LEU A 389 7.49 22.15 -0.44
C LEU A 389 6.94 23.33 0.39
N ASP A 390 7.53 23.60 1.56
CA ASP A 390 7.14 24.74 2.40
C ASP A 390 7.33 26.08 1.66
N ASP A 391 8.49 26.28 1.02
CA ASP A 391 8.76 27.46 0.18
C ASP A 391 7.71 27.63 -0.94
N MET A 392 7.29 26.52 -1.56
CA MET A 392 6.25 26.52 -2.58
C MET A 392 4.89 26.95 -2.00
N PHE A 393 4.48 26.40 -0.85
CA PHE A 393 3.21 26.76 -0.21
C PHE A 393 3.17 28.22 0.23
N GLU A 394 4.25 28.73 0.82
CA GLU A 394 4.36 30.15 1.20
C GLU A 394 4.22 31.07 -0.03
N ARG A 395 4.90 30.74 -1.15
CA ARG A 395 4.75 31.49 -2.40
C ARG A 395 3.36 31.36 -3.01
N CYS A 396 2.73 30.19 -2.91
CA CYS A 396 1.38 29.94 -3.40
C CYS A 396 0.34 30.77 -2.63
N ALA A 397 0.47 30.86 -1.31
CA ALA A 397 -0.44 31.60 -0.44
C ALA A 397 -0.42 33.12 -0.70
N ILE A 398 0.72 33.68 -1.12
CA ILE A 398 0.87 35.12 -1.41
C ILE A 398 0.79 35.47 -2.90
N ALA A 399 0.57 34.48 -3.78
CA ALA A 399 0.49 34.69 -5.21
C ALA A 399 -0.61 35.71 -5.56
N ASN A 400 -0.37 36.54 -6.57
CA ASN A 400 -1.33 37.56 -7.03
C ASN A 400 -2.45 36.92 -7.89
N GLU A 401 -3.23 36.04 -7.27
CA GLU A 401 -4.29 35.24 -7.88
C GLU A 401 -5.60 35.41 -7.10
N PRO A 402 -6.77 35.26 -7.75
CA PRO A 402 -8.07 35.29 -7.06
C PRO A 402 -8.24 34.05 -6.17
N VAL A 403 -8.94 34.20 -5.04
CA VAL A 403 -9.09 33.13 -4.03
C VAL A 403 -9.94 31.96 -4.53
N GLU A 404 -10.79 32.21 -5.53
CA GLU A 404 -11.62 31.20 -6.20
C GLU A 404 -10.79 30.29 -7.12
N MET A 405 -9.58 30.72 -7.52
CA MET A 405 -8.64 29.93 -8.34
C MET A 405 -7.40 29.51 -7.54
N ASN A 406 -7.31 29.84 -6.25
CA ASN A 406 -6.19 29.47 -5.42
C ASN A 406 -6.68 29.21 -3.98
N PHE A 407 -6.99 27.94 -3.70
CA PHE A 407 -7.53 27.53 -2.41
C PHE A 407 -6.48 27.58 -1.29
N VAL A 408 -5.19 27.40 -1.61
CA VAL A 408 -4.08 27.63 -0.65
C VAL A 408 -4.16 29.07 -0.11
N LYS A 409 -4.25 30.05 -1.00
CA LYS A 409 -4.41 31.46 -0.65
C LYS A 409 -5.72 31.74 0.07
N LYS A 410 -6.84 31.17 -0.40
CA LYS A 410 -8.16 31.32 0.24
C LYS A 410 -8.10 30.95 1.72
N HIS A 411 -7.55 29.79 2.04
CA HIS A 411 -7.49 29.30 3.41
C HIS A 411 -6.42 30.00 4.24
N ALA A 412 -5.24 30.26 3.66
CA ALA A 412 -4.19 31.01 4.36
C ALA A 412 -4.64 32.45 4.71
N LEU A 413 -5.39 33.12 3.83
CA LEU A 413 -5.94 34.44 4.12
C LEU A 413 -6.97 34.41 5.25
N ALA A 414 -7.83 33.39 5.28
CA ALA A 414 -8.79 33.20 6.38
C ALA A 414 -8.07 33.05 7.73
N LEU A 415 -7.07 32.15 7.80
CA LEU A 415 -6.25 31.94 9.00
C LEU A 415 -5.47 33.20 9.41
N SER A 416 -4.93 33.94 8.44
CA SER A 416 -4.22 35.20 8.68
C SER A 416 -5.13 36.27 9.30
N ASN A 417 -6.37 36.37 8.83
CA ASN A 417 -7.37 37.29 9.40
C ASN A 417 -7.74 36.95 10.84
N ASP A 418 -7.65 35.67 11.21
CA ASP A 418 -7.85 35.18 12.58
C ASP A 418 -6.58 35.34 13.45
N GLY A 419 -5.49 35.88 12.90
CA GLY A 419 -4.23 36.13 13.62
C GLY A 419 -3.33 34.90 13.78
N VAL A 420 -3.57 33.83 13.01
CA VAL A 420 -2.79 32.58 13.08
C VAL A 420 -1.41 32.78 12.45
N GLU A 421 -0.38 32.34 13.16
CA GLU A 421 1.01 32.40 12.69
C GLU A 421 1.30 31.33 11.63
N ARG A 422 2.05 31.70 10.58
CA ARG A 422 2.34 30.87 9.40
C ARG A 422 1.09 30.18 8.84
N PRO A 423 0.12 30.96 8.35
CA PRO A 423 -1.16 30.43 7.88
C PRO A 423 -1.05 29.55 6.63
N ALA A 424 0.11 29.52 5.97
CA ALA A 424 0.41 28.69 4.80
C ALA A 424 1.07 27.34 5.14
N ALA A 425 1.28 27.01 6.43
CA ALA A 425 1.85 25.71 6.81
C ALA A 425 0.93 24.55 6.36
N ARG A 426 1.46 23.61 5.58
CA ARG A 426 0.70 22.46 5.01
C ARG A 426 1.31 21.08 5.30
N LEU A 427 2.51 21.04 5.86
CA LEU A 427 3.30 19.82 6.06
C LEU A 427 3.22 19.41 7.53
N PHE A 428 2.43 18.39 7.85
CA PHE A 428 2.12 17.97 9.23
C PHE A 428 2.64 16.57 9.53
N SER A 429 3.16 16.37 10.74
CA SER A 429 3.64 15.07 11.21
C SER A 429 3.54 14.94 12.74
N ASN A 430 3.97 13.80 13.24
CA ASN A 430 4.27 13.60 14.66
C ASN A 430 5.38 14.55 15.16
N PRO A 431 5.45 14.84 16.47
CA PRO A 431 6.53 15.64 17.04
C PRO A 431 7.92 15.06 16.74
N PRO A 432 8.98 15.89 16.75
CA PRO A 432 10.32 15.48 16.39
C PRO A 432 10.81 14.32 17.23
N GLY A 433 11.39 13.32 16.58
CA GLY A 433 11.92 12.14 17.26
C GLY A 433 10.87 11.11 17.68
N ASP A 434 9.59 11.40 17.46
CA ASP A 434 8.48 10.48 17.64
C ASP A 434 8.05 9.88 16.29
N TYR A 435 7.35 8.74 16.33
CA TYR A 435 6.91 7.98 15.13
C TYR A 435 5.56 7.32 15.38
N GLY A 436 4.81 7.09 14.31
CA GLY A 436 3.49 6.47 14.35
C GLY A 436 2.38 7.44 14.78
N SER A 437 1.13 6.97 14.67
CA SER A 437 -0.07 7.75 15.02
C SER A 437 -0.66 7.38 16.38
N MET A 438 -0.15 6.32 17.02
CA MET A 438 -0.74 5.63 18.19
C MET A 438 -2.09 4.95 17.94
N VAL A 439 -2.73 5.15 16.79
CA VAL A 439 -4.02 4.52 16.48
C VAL A 439 -3.88 3.01 16.36
N ASN A 440 -2.77 2.52 15.81
CA ASN A 440 -2.45 1.10 15.75
C ASN A 440 -2.34 0.46 17.14
N GLU A 441 -1.74 1.15 18.11
CA GLU A 441 -1.61 0.67 19.50
C GLU A 441 -2.98 0.61 20.19
N VAL A 442 -3.80 1.64 19.98
CA VAL A 442 -5.15 1.74 20.54
C VAL A 442 -6.07 0.66 19.96
N VAL A 443 -6.01 0.42 18.65
CA VAL A 443 -6.77 -0.67 18.00
C VAL A 443 -6.22 -2.04 18.43
N GLY A 444 -4.90 -2.21 18.50
CA GLY A 444 -4.26 -3.46 18.91
C GLY A 444 -4.62 -3.90 20.32
N SER A 445 -4.62 -2.95 21.27
CA SER A 445 -5.06 -3.17 22.66
C SER A 445 -6.57 -3.35 22.79
N GLY A 446 -7.36 -2.71 21.91
CA GLY A 446 -8.81 -2.61 22.04
C GLY A 446 -9.28 -1.50 22.98
N ASP A 447 -8.35 -0.63 23.44
CA ASP A 447 -8.59 0.44 24.40
C ASP A 447 -9.21 1.69 23.76
N TRP A 448 -10.36 1.53 23.13
CA TRP A 448 -11.11 2.62 22.49
C TRP A 448 -12.62 2.39 22.55
N ASP A 449 -13.38 3.47 22.59
CA ASP A 449 -14.84 3.42 22.73
C ASP A 449 -15.56 3.56 21.38
N ASP A 450 -15.14 4.53 20.57
CA ASP A 450 -15.76 4.85 19.29
C ASP A 450 -14.75 5.25 18.22
N ALA A 451 -15.18 5.24 16.97
CA ALA A 451 -14.32 5.58 15.85
C ALA A 451 -13.92 7.07 15.83
N GLU A 452 -14.69 7.95 16.47
CA GLU A 452 -14.37 9.38 16.57
C GLU A 452 -13.08 9.59 17.38
N SER A 453 -12.88 8.82 18.45
CA SER A 453 -11.68 8.86 19.28
C SER A 453 -10.40 8.49 18.52
N LEU A 454 -10.48 7.63 17.50
CA LEU A 454 -9.35 7.27 16.65
C LEU A 454 -8.89 8.47 15.81
N GLY A 455 -9.84 9.23 15.26
CA GLY A 455 -9.56 10.48 14.55
C GLY A 455 -8.93 11.55 15.46
N GLU A 456 -9.40 11.68 16.70
CA GLU A 456 -8.80 12.60 17.67
C GLU A 456 -7.39 12.16 18.12
N THR A 457 -7.17 10.86 18.27
CA THR A 457 -5.84 10.29 18.57
C THR A 457 -4.84 10.65 17.47
N TRP A 458 -5.23 10.43 16.21
CA TRP A 458 -4.41 10.79 15.06
C TRP A 458 -4.11 12.30 15.01
N LYS A 459 -5.15 13.15 15.18
CA LYS A 459 -5.02 14.61 15.13
C LYS A 459 -4.08 15.12 16.23
N GLY A 460 -4.25 14.63 17.45
CA GLY A 460 -3.44 15.05 18.60
C GLY A 460 -1.96 14.74 18.42
N ARG A 461 -1.64 13.61 17.76
CA ARG A 461 -0.26 13.24 17.43
C ARG A 461 0.31 14.01 16.24
N ASN A 462 -0.49 14.30 15.21
CA ASN A 462 0.01 14.85 13.95
C ASN A 462 -0.11 16.39 13.81
N VAL A 463 -0.21 17.11 14.93
CA VAL A 463 -0.42 18.57 14.95
C VAL A 463 0.83 19.41 14.66
N PHE A 464 1.99 18.79 14.47
CA PHE A 464 3.25 19.50 14.31
C PHE A 464 3.51 19.79 12.83
N SER A 465 3.60 21.07 12.48
CA SER A 465 4.04 21.48 11.15
C SER A 465 5.55 21.35 11.01
N TYR A 466 6.02 21.20 9.77
CA TYR A 466 7.43 21.22 9.39
C TYR A 466 7.66 22.12 8.17
N GLY A 467 8.84 22.71 8.07
CA GLY A 467 9.20 23.59 6.95
C GLY A 467 10.46 24.39 7.20
N ARG A 468 10.77 25.30 6.26
CA ARG A 468 12.00 26.08 6.28
C ARG A 468 12.03 26.98 7.51
N ASN A 469 13.15 26.93 8.23
CA ASN A 469 13.39 27.68 9.48
C ASN A 469 12.38 27.38 10.62
N GLU A 470 11.62 26.28 10.56
CA GLU A 470 10.73 25.91 11.67
C GLU A 470 11.54 25.44 12.88
N GLY A 471 11.40 26.21 13.98
CA GLY A 471 12.05 25.98 15.28
C GLY A 471 13.58 26.11 15.29
N SER A 472 14.17 26.65 14.21
CA SER A 472 15.61 26.96 14.12
C SER A 472 16.09 28.00 15.16
N ALA A 473 15.18 28.77 15.75
CA ALA A 473 15.50 29.74 16.80
C ALA A 473 15.84 29.07 18.15
N GLU A 474 15.40 27.83 18.39
CA GLU A 474 15.65 27.07 19.62
C GLU A 474 16.31 25.70 19.38
N GLY A 475 16.69 25.38 18.14
CA GLY A 475 17.25 24.08 17.78
C GLY A 475 16.23 22.92 17.81
N LYS A 476 14.92 23.22 17.83
CA LYS A 476 13.86 22.21 17.75
C LYS A 476 13.33 22.19 16.32
N SER A 477 13.27 21.03 15.68
CA SER A 477 12.52 20.90 14.42
C SER A 477 11.02 20.94 14.74
N GLY A 478 10.17 21.46 13.85
CA GLY A 478 8.70 21.38 13.94
C GLY A 478 8.01 22.21 15.04
N THR A 479 6.77 22.65 14.77
CA THR A 479 5.97 23.49 15.69
C THR A 479 4.51 23.07 15.68
N ALA A 480 3.87 22.95 16.85
CA ALA A 480 2.45 22.63 16.91
C ALA A 480 1.60 23.76 16.31
N ARG A 481 0.73 23.44 15.33
CA ARG A 481 -0.18 24.38 14.67
C ARG A 481 -1.62 23.83 14.63
N PRO A 482 -2.29 23.74 15.80
CA PRO A 482 -3.64 23.18 15.89
C PRO A 482 -4.65 23.92 15.03
N ASP A 483 -4.61 25.26 14.99
CA ASP A 483 -5.59 26.05 14.24
C ASP A 483 -5.49 25.83 12.72
N VAL A 484 -4.25 25.68 12.21
CA VAL A 484 -4.02 25.40 10.79
C VAL A 484 -4.44 23.97 10.45
N LEU A 485 -4.07 22.98 11.27
CA LEU A 485 -4.49 21.60 11.05
C LEU A 485 -6.01 21.45 11.10
N GLU A 486 -6.67 22.06 12.09
CA GLU A 486 -8.13 22.02 12.25
C GLU A 486 -8.84 22.63 11.03
N LYS A 487 -8.31 23.75 10.49
CA LYS A 487 -8.83 24.35 9.26
C LYS A 487 -8.69 23.42 8.07
N LEU A 488 -7.54 22.80 7.90
CA LEU A 488 -7.29 21.87 6.79
C LEU A 488 -8.17 20.63 6.88
N LEU A 489 -8.29 20.00 8.05
CA LEU A 489 -9.18 18.86 8.27
C LEU A 489 -10.64 19.20 7.95
N THR A 490 -11.08 20.42 8.30
CA THR A 490 -12.43 20.90 7.99
C THR A 490 -12.67 20.97 6.48
N THR A 491 -11.68 21.43 5.70
CA THR A 491 -11.79 21.62 4.25
C THR A 491 -11.38 20.41 3.42
N THR A 492 -10.77 19.38 4.03
CA THR A 492 -10.42 18.12 3.33
C THR A 492 -11.67 17.35 2.94
N ASP A 493 -11.90 17.15 1.64
CA ASP A 493 -13.01 16.32 1.13
C ASP A 493 -12.53 15.04 0.43
N ARG A 494 -11.25 14.96 0.07
CA ARG A 494 -10.62 13.75 -0.49
C ARG A 494 -9.21 13.57 0.07
N ILE A 495 -8.79 12.32 0.21
CA ILE A 495 -7.46 11.91 0.63
C ILE A 495 -6.86 11.04 -0.47
N VAL A 496 -5.55 11.12 -0.67
CA VAL A 496 -4.79 10.27 -1.59
C VAL A 496 -3.70 9.52 -0.84
N GLN A 497 -3.66 8.19 -1.03
CA GLN A 497 -2.65 7.29 -0.49
C GLN A 497 -2.08 6.39 -1.59
N GLU A 498 -0.76 6.27 -1.65
CA GLU A 498 -0.08 5.28 -2.48
C GLU A 498 0.21 3.99 -1.72
N ILE A 499 0.09 2.86 -2.40
CA ILE A 499 0.57 1.54 -1.96
C ILE A 499 1.68 1.11 -2.92
N ASP A 500 2.85 0.83 -2.36
CA ASP A 500 4.10 0.72 -3.12
C ASP A 500 4.45 -0.70 -3.59
N SER A 501 3.89 -1.73 -2.97
CA SER A 501 4.22 -3.11 -3.33
C SER A 501 3.10 -4.10 -3.01
N VAL A 502 3.24 -5.31 -3.57
CA VAL A 502 2.31 -6.43 -3.36
C VAL A 502 2.37 -6.92 -1.91
N GLU A 503 3.56 -6.92 -1.31
CA GLU A 503 3.84 -7.37 0.05
C GLU A 503 3.28 -6.41 1.11
N TYR A 504 3.18 -5.12 0.78
CA TYR A 504 2.74 -4.05 1.68
C TYR A 504 1.48 -3.34 1.15
N GLY A 505 0.40 -4.09 0.99
CA GLY A 505 -0.94 -3.56 0.74
C GLY A 505 -1.67 -3.08 2.00
N LEU A 506 -2.89 -2.58 1.80
CA LEU A 506 -3.71 -1.94 2.84
C LEU A 506 -3.99 -2.86 4.02
N THR A 507 -4.18 -4.15 3.74
CA THR A 507 -4.49 -5.16 4.76
C THR A 507 -3.22 -5.79 5.33
N ASP A 508 -2.04 -5.52 4.75
CA ASP A 508 -0.78 -6.15 5.13
C ASP A 508 -0.12 -5.54 6.35
N ILE A 509 -0.30 -4.25 6.54
CA ILE A 509 0.30 -3.51 7.64
C ILE A 509 -0.71 -2.58 8.30
N GLN A 510 -0.52 -2.36 9.59
CA GLN A 510 -1.46 -1.57 10.40
C GLN A 510 -1.37 -0.07 10.12
N GLU A 511 -0.24 0.38 9.58
CA GLU A 511 0.08 1.80 9.41
C GLU A 511 -0.91 2.49 8.47
N TYR A 512 -1.52 1.78 7.51
CA TYR A 512 -2.45 2.39 6.54
C TYR A 512 -3.77 2.79 7.21
N TYR A 513 -4.43 1.90 7.96
CA TYR A 513 -5.65 2.29 8.68
C TYR A 513 -5.30 3.27 9.81
N ALA A 514 -4.15 3.08 10.47
CA ALA A 514 -3.76 3.87 11.63
C ALA A 514 -3.36 5.31 11.29
N ASN A 515 -2.88 5.57 10.07
CA ASN A 515 -2.58 6.93 9.63
C ASN A 515 -3.65 7.44 8.66
N THR A 516 -3.88 6.75 7.56
CA THR A 516 -4.69 7.25 6.44
C THR A 516 -6.17 7.07 6.71
N GLY A 517 -6.57 5.90 7.20
CA GLY A 517 -7.92 5.70 7.72
C GLY A 517 -8.23 6.66 8.88
N ALA A 518 -7.30 6.80 9.83
CA ALA A 518 -7.51 7.69 10.98
C ALA A 518 -7.54 9.17 10.59
N LEU A 519 -6.76 9.60 9.58
CA LEU A 519 -6.84 10.93 8.96
C LEU A 519 -8.21 11.14 8.29
N LYS A 520 -8.71 10.15 7.54
CA LYS A 520 -10.09 10.17 7.01
C LYS A 520 -11.08 10.43 8.14
N LYS A 521 -10.96 9.69 9.25
CA LYS A 521 -11.83 9.87 10.40
C LYS A 521 -11.68 11.24 11.08
N ALA A 522 -10.44 11.73 11.19
CA ALA A 522 -10.16 13.05 11.72
C ALA A 522 -10.80 14.17 10.88
N ALA A 523 -10.79 14.05 9.54
CA ALA A 523 -11.44 15.00 8.63
C ALA A 523 -12.98 14.88 8.67
N GLU A 524 -13.51 13.65 8.65
CA GLU A 524 -14.94 13.39 8.83
C GLU A 524 -15.46 14.00 10.13
N ASN A 525 -14.66 13.94 11.20
CA ASN A 525 -15.07 14.47 12.49
C ASN A 525 -15.37 15.98 12.49
N ARG A 526 -14.83 16.72 11.52
CA ARG A 526 -15.03 18.17 11.37
C ARG A 526 -16.20 18.50 10.44
N LYS A 527 -16.78 17.49 9.78
CA LYS A 527 -17.94 17.71 8.93
C LYS A 527 -19.19 17.89 9.79
N PRO A 528 -20.10 18.81 9.41
CA PRO A 528 -21.35 18.99 10.14
C PRO A 528 -22.15 17.69 10.15
N ILE A 529 -22.85 17.45 11.26
CA ILE A 529 -23.82 16.35 11.33
C ILE A 529 -25.04 16.77 10.51
N ASP A 530 -25.41 15.94 9.55
CA ASP A 530 -26.66 16.08 8.82
C ASP A 530 -27.82 15.71 9.76
N ASN A 531 -28.72 16.65 10.02
CA ASN A 531 -29.84 16.46 10.94
C ASN A 531 -30.86 15.41 10.47
N ALA A 532 -30.92 15.10 9.17
CA ALA A 532 -31.85 14.11 8.61
C ALA A 532 -31.28 12.69 8.72
N THR A 533 -29.98 12.50 8.48
CA THR A 533 -29.35 11.17 8.52
C THR A 533 -28.66 10.88 9.86
N ASN A 534 -28.45 11.90 10.70
CA ASN A 534 -27.62 11.87 11.90
C ASN A 534 -26.19 11.35 11.64
N LYS A 535 -25.67 11.57 10.42
CA LYS A 535 -24.32 11.17 9.99
C LYS A 535 -23.52 12.40 9.53
N ARG A 536 -22.20 12.32 9.66
CA ARG A 536 -21.27 13.32 9.11
C ARG A 536 -21.05 13.02 7.61
N LYS A 537 -20.76 14.05 6.81
CA LYS A 537 -20.36 13.86 5.39
C LYS A 537 -19.11 12.97 5.36
N ALA A 538 -19.14 11.92 4.56
CA ALA A 538 -17.98 11.05 4.35
C ALA A 538 -16.88 11.80 3.58
N VAL A 539 -15.63 11.50 3.93
CA VAL A 539 -14.46 11.99 3.19
C VAL A 539 -13.96 10.86 2.29
N ALA A 540 -13.83 11.11 0.99
CA ALA A 540 -13.38 10.10 0.05
C ALA A 540 -11.88 9.79 0.26
N LEU A 541 -11.48 8.53 0.10
CA LEU A 541 -10.09 8.09 0.15
C LEU A 541 -9.74 7.36 -1.14
N SER A 542 -8.92 8.00 -1.96
CA SER A 542 -8.36 7.45 -3.19
C SER A 542 -7.05 6.72 -2.89
N VAL A 543 -6.94 5.49 -3.39
CA VAL A 543 -5.78 4.62 -3.25
C VAL A 543 -5.16 4.41 -4.62
N VAL A 544 -3.83 4.49 -4.68
CA VAL A 544 -3.03 4.40 -5.90
C VAL A 544 -2.08 3.22 -5.77
N GLU A 545 -2.20 2.24 -6.65
CA GLU A 545 -1.33 1.06 -6.70
C GLU A 545 -0.11 1.33 -7.59
N ALA A 546 1.02 1.71 -6.98
CA ALA A 546 2.22 2.13 -7.71
C ALA A 546 2.99 0.96 -8.36
N PHE A 547 2.68 -0.28 -7.98
CA PHE A 547 3.29 -1.51 -8.50
C PHE A 547 2.46 -2.17 -9.61
N SER A 548 1.27 -1.65 -9.91
CA SER A 548 0.40 -2.19 -10.95
C SER A 548 0.65 -1.49 -12.29
N SER A 549 0.79 -2.28 -13.35
CA SER A 549 0.77 -1.76 -14.73
C SER A 549 -0.65 -1.30 -15.08
N PRO A 550 -0.82 -0.17 -15.78
CA PRO A 550 -2.12 0.21 -16.33
C PRO A 550 -2.67 -0.91 -17.21
N SER A 551 -3.91 -1.34 -16.97
CA SER A 551 -4.59 -2.31 -17.84
C SER A 551 -5.33 -1.61 -18.98
N GLU A 552 -5.69 -2.36 -20.03
CA GLU A 552 -6.58 -1.85 -21.08
C GLU A 552 -7.93 -1.38 -20.49
N SER A 553 -8.39 -2.01 -19.41
CA SER A 553 -9.63 -1.64 -18.72
C SER A 553 -9.53 -0.32 -17.97
N ASP A 554 -8.32 0.07 -17.53
CA ASP A 554 -8.03 1.37 -16.91
C ASP A 554 -7.74 2.46 -17.96
N GLY A 555 -7.99 2.19 -19.25
CA GLY A 555 -7.70 3.11 -20.34
C GLY A 555 -6.21 3.46 -20.47
N ASN A 556 -5.34 2.58 -19.99
CA ASN A 556 -3.90 2.78 -19.84
C ASN A 556 -3.51 3.96 -18.90
N ALA A 557 -4.42 4.44 -18.04
CA ALA A 557 -4.13 5.40 -16.99
C ALA A 557 -3.73 4.70 -15.68
N VAL A 558 -3.04 5.42 -14.78
CA VAL A 558 -2.67 4.86 -13.46
C VAL A 558 -3.96 4.60 -12.67
N PRO A 559 -4.20 3.36 -12.18
CA PRO A 559 -5.44 3.05 -11.47
C PRO A 559 -5.49 3.79 -10.13
N VAL A 560 -6.49 4.65 -10.00
CA VAL A 560 -6.87 5.32 -8.75
C VAL A 560 -8.24 4.77 -8.36
N ARG A 561 -8.36 4.13 -7.19
CA ARG A 561 -9.60 3.47 -6.76
C ARG A 561 -10.02 3.99 -5.39
N ASN A 562 -11.30 3.92 -5.04
CA ASN A 562 -11.70 4.23 -3.67
C ASN A 562 -11.20 3.13 -2.72
N VAL A 563 -10.92 3.49 -1.48
CA VAL A 563 -10.38 2.57 -0.48
C VAL A 563 -11.26 1.34 -0.28
N GLU A 564 -12.58 1.50 -0.31
CA GLU A 564 -13.53 0.39 -0.15
C GLU A 564 -13.37 -0.63 -1.29
N ASP A 565 -13.15 -0.17 -2.53
CA ASP A 565 -12.95 -1.06 -3.69
C ASP A 565 -11.62 -1.81 -3.59
N VAL A 566 -10.55 -1.14 -3.15
CA VAL A 566 -9.24 -1.77 -2.94
C VAL A 566 -9.27 -2.75 -1.77
N LEU A 567 -9.97 -2.43 -0.68
CA LEU A 567 -10.15 -3.34 0.45
C LEU A 567 -10.86 -4.63 0.02
N ARG A 568 -11.97 -4.54 -0.73
CA ARG A 568 -12.64 -5.75 -1.26
C ARG A 568 -11.71 -6.56 -2.17
N LEU A 569 -10.99 -5.90 -3.08
CA LEU A 569 -10.00 -6.56 -3.93
C LEU A 569 -8.95 -7.30 -3.10
N GLU A 570 -8.37 -6.65 -2.09
CA GLU A 570 -7.36 -7.27 -1.22
C GLU A 570 -7.92 -8.42 -0.37
N TYR A 571 -9.11 -8.27 0.20
CA TYR A 571 -9.72 -9.34 0.99
C TYR A 571 -10.00 -10.56 0.11
N ARG A 572 -10.59 -10.37 -1.08
CA ARG A 572 -10.85 -11.47 -2.01
C ARG A 572 -9.57 -12.09 -2.56
N SER A 573 -8.54 -11.29 -2.86
CA SER A 573 -7.30 -11.80 -3.48
C SER A 573 -6.32 -12.39 -2.47
N LYS A 574 -6.37 -11.96 -1.21
CA LYS A 574 -5.45 -12.38 -0.13
C LYS A 574 -6.20 -13.06 1.00
N PHE A 575 -6.72 -12.30 1.96
CA PHE A 575 -7.12 -12.82 3.27
C PHE A 575 -8.25 -13.87 3.20
N LEU A 576 -9.19 -13.75 2.27
CA LEU A 576 -10.29 -14.69 2.06
C LEU A 576 -9.96 -15.73 0.97
N ASN A 577 -8.82 -15.60 0.30
CA ASN A 577 -8.40 -16.52 -0.75
C ASN A 577 -7.90 -17.84 -0.11
N PRO A 578 -8.46 -19.00 -0.49
CA PRO A 578 -8.02 -20.30 0.03
C PRO A 578 -6.54 -20.58 -0.22
N LYS A 579 -5.96 -20.14 -1.34
CA LYS A 579 -4.53 -20.33 -1.63
C LYS A 579 -3.64 -19.59 -0.64
N TRP A 580 -3.98 -18.34 -0.33
CA TRP A 580 -3.23 -17.54 0.65
C TRP A 580 -3.40 -18.12 2.06
N ARG A 581 -4.65 -18.45 2.44
CA ARG A 581 -4.95 -19.11 3.72
C ARG A 581 -4.08 -20.36 3.89
N ASP A 582 -4.12 -21.26 2.91
CA ASP A 582 -3.42 -22.54 2.99
C ASP A 582 -1.89 -22.33 3.01
N ALA A 583 -1.37 -21.37 2.24
CA ALA A 583 0.03 -21.00 2.28
C ALA A 583 0.45 -20.50 3.67
N MET A 584 -0.37 -19.69 4.34
CA MET A 584 -0.06 -19.14 5.66
C MET A 584 -0.22 -20.17 6.78
N ILE A 585 -1.34 -20.89 6.87
CA ILE A 585 -1.56 -21.83 7.99
C ILE A 585 -0.54 -22.97 8.02
N ASN A 586 0.11 -23.26 6.88
CA ASN A 586 1.18 -24.25 6.77
C ASN A 586 2.56 -23.74 7.23
N GLN A 587 2.70 -22.44 7.56
CA GLN A 587 3.93 -21.80 8.07
C GLN A 587 4.01 -21.81 9.62
N GLY A 588 3.17 -22.60 10.28
CA GLY A 588 3.19 -22.75 11.73
C GLY A 588 2.87 -21.44 12.46
N SER A 589 3.63 -21.15 13.53
CA SER A 589 3.35 -20.01 14.41
C SER A 589 3.43 -18.65 13.70
N GLY A 590 4.34 -18.51 12.72
CA GLY A 590 4.50 -17.27 11.96
C GLY A 590 3.27 -17.00 11.08
N GLY A 591 2.80 -18.03 10.37
CA GLY A 591 1.59 -17.90 9.56
C GLY A 591 0.32 -17.66 10.38
N ALA A 592 0.19 -18.31 11.55
CA ALA A 592 -0.90 -18.02 12.47
C ALA A 592 -0.87 -16.58 13.00
N TYR A 593 0.33 -16.04 13.25
CA TYR A 593 0.50 -14.64 13.62
C TYR A 593 0.04 -13.70 12.50
N GLU A 594 0.44 -13.95 11.25
CA GLU A 594 -0.01 -13.14 10.10
C GLU A 594 -1.54 -13.10 9.97
N VAL A 595 -2.21 -14.26 10.07
CA VAL A 595 -3.69 -14.33 10.06
C VAL A 595 -4.29 -13.48 11.19
N SER A 596 -3.74 -13.56 12.39
CA SER A 596 -4.15 -12.75 13.54
C SER A 596 -3.96 -11.24 13.31
N GLN A 597 -2.86 -10.84 12.66
CA GLN A 597 -2.62 -9.45 12.32
C GLN A 597 -3.62 -8.94 11.27
N ARG A 598 -3.98 -9.77 10.27
CA ARG A 598 -5.02 -9.42 9.29
C ARG A 598 -6.41 -9.23 9.91
N MET A 599 -6.77 -10.06 10.90
CA MET A 599 -8.00 -9.85 11.67
C MET A 599 -8.00 -8.50 12.39
N THR A 600 -6.85 -8.09 12.94
CA THR A 600 -6.70 -6.80 13.61
C THR A 600 -6.77 -5.63 12.61
N ALA A 601 -6.12 -5.75 11.45
CA ALA A 601 -6.21 -4.77 10.38
C ALA A 601 -7.64 -4.62 9.84
N MET A 602 -8.39 -5.72 9.74
CA MET A 602 -9.81 -5.71 9.37
C MET A 602 -10.66 -4.89 10.33
N VAL A 603 -10.48 -5.05 11.65
CA VAL A 603 -11.16 -4.21 12.65
C VAL A 603 -10.71 -2.74 12.54
N GLY A 604 -9.42 -2.49 12.33
CA GLY A 604 -8.87 -1.14 12.15
C GLY A 604 -9.47 -0.39 10.95
N TRP A 605 -9.59 -1.07 9.81
CA TRP A 605 -10.23 -0.52 8.62
C TRP A 605 -11.73 -0.34 8.78
N ALA A 606 -12.42 -1.29 9.42
CA ALA A 606 -13.85 -1.15 9.71
C ALA A 606 -14.15 0.04 10.63
N ALA A 607 -13.22 0.39 11.53
CA ALA A 607 -13.34 1.56 12.40
C ALA A 607 -13.08 2.89 11.67
N THR A 608 -12.15 2.91 10.71
CA THR A 608 -11.62 4.15 10.13
C THR A 608 -12.11 4.46 8.71
N ALA A 609 -12.51 3.44 7.97
CA ALA A 609 -13.14 3.52 6.66
C ALA A 609 -14.46 2.72 6.70
N SER A 610 -14.62 1.76 5.80
CA SER A 610 -15.73 0.80 5.79
C SER A 610 -15.20 -0.56 5.33
N VAL A 611 -15.67 -1.63 5.97
CA VAL A 611 -15.44 -3.01 5.54
C VAL A 611 -16.80 -3.69 5.46
N ASP A 612 -17.12 -4.32 4.33
CA ASP A 612 -18.42 -4.94 4.11
C ASP A 612 -18.62 -6.19 4.98
N ASN A 613 -19.87 -6.47 5.36
CA ASN A 613 -20.21 -7.56 6.29
C ASN A 613 -19.68 -8.93 5.85
N PHE A 614 -19.73 -9.22 4.54
CA PHE A 614 -19.30 -10.50 3.97
C PHE A 614 -17.84 -10.81 4.30
N VAL A 615 -16.99 -9.79 4.46
CA VAL A 615 -15.58 -9.97 4.78
C VAL A 615 -15.43 -10.62 6.15
N PHE A 616 -16.23 -10.19 7.13
CA PHE A 616 -16.24 -10.78 8.47
C PHE A 616 -16.86 -12.17 8.49
N ASP A 617 -17.97 -12.37 7.77
CA ASP A 617 -18.62 -13.69 7.64
C ASP A 617 -17.64 -14.71 7.07
N GLU A 618 -17.03 -14.39 5.93
CA GLU A 618 -16.06 -15.26 5.26
C GLU A 618 -14.79 -15.48 6.08
N ALA A 619 -14.35 -14.47 6.85
CA ALA A 619 -13.21 -14.59 7.76
C ALA A 619 -13.51 -15.50 8.95
N ALA A 620 -14.69 -15.38 9.56
CA ALA A 620 -15.15 -16.25 10.64
C ALA A 620 -15.25 -17.69 10.14
N GLU A 621 -15.90 -17.92 9.00
CA GLU A 621 -16.02 -19.23 8.37
C GLU A 621 -14.67 -19.89 8.14
N ARG A 622 -13.72 -19.17 7.54
CA ARG A 622 -12.44 -19.74 7.10
C ARG A 622 -11.44 -19.99 8.21
N TYR A 623 -11.40 -19.13 9.22
CA TYR A 623 -10.31 -19.12 10.21
C TYR A 623 -10.75 -19.59 11.59
N ALA A 624 -12.03 -19.49 11.93
CA ALA A 624 -12.54 -19.89 13.24
C ALA A 624 -13.52 -21.07 13.18
N LEU A 625 -14.46 -21.07 12.22
CA LEU A 625 -15.54 -22.07 12.17
C LEU A 625 -15.17 -23.33 11.38
N ASP A 626 -14.22 -23.26 10.45
CA ASP A 626 -13.60 -24.44 9.85
C ASP A 626 -12.78 -25.18 10.93
N GLU A 627 -13.28 -26.33 11.38
CA GLU A 627 -12.68 -27.09 12.47
C GLU A 627 -11.23 -27.49 12.22
N ASP A 628 -10.87 -27.82 10.98
CA ASP A 628 -9.51 -28.27 10.65
C ASP A 628 -8.54 -27.10 10.65
N VAL A 629 -8.97 -25.95 10.13
CA VAL A 629 -8.18 -24.71 10.16
C VAL A 629 -8.04 -24.21 11.60
N ALA A 630 -9.13 -24.16 12.36
CA ALA A 630 -9.12 -23.72 13.75
C ALA A 630 -8.17 -24.57 14.62
N LYS A 631 -8.25 -25.90 14.52
CA LYS A 631 -7.33 -26.82 15.23
C LYS A 631 -5.87 -26.59 14.83
N LYS A 632 -5.59 -26.35 13.55
CA LYS A 632 -4.23 -26.05 13.06
C LYS A 632 -3.71 -24.73 13.64
N LEU A 633 -4.50 -23.66 13.58
CA LEU A 633 -4.12 -22.35 14.09
C LEU A 633 -3.92 -22.37 15.60
N GLN A 634 -4.86 -22.95 16.35
CA GLN A 634 -4.77 -23.07 17.81
C GLN A 634 -3.52 -23.87 18.22
N LYS A 635 -3.20 -24.96 17.51
CA LYS A 635 -1.99 -25.75 17.76
C LYS A 635 -0.71 -24.99 17.41
N ALA A 636 -0.73 -24.23 16.32
CA ALA A 636 0.43 -23.50 15.83
C ALA A 636 0.77 -22.29 16.73
N ASN A 637 -0.25 -21.53 17.14
CA ASN A 637 -0.10 -20.37 18.00
C ASN A 637 -1.45 -20.06 18.72
N PRO A 638 -1.63 -20.49 19.98
CA PRO A 638 -2.88 -20.29 20.70
C PRO A 638 -3.20 -18.82 20.98
N GLU A 639 -2.19 -17.96 21.19
CA GLU A 639 -2.38 -16.51 21.40
C GLU A 639 -2.90 -15.83 20.14
N ALA A 640 -2.34 -16.19 18.98
CA ALA A 640 -2.82 -15.67 17.70
C ALA A 640 -4.28 -16.12 17.45
N PHE A 641 -4.60 -17.39 17.73
CA PHE A 641 -5.96 -17.88 17.57
C PHE A 641 -6.95 -17.22 18.56
N LYS A 642 -6.55 -17.00 19.82
CA LYS A 642 -7.32 -16.20 20.78
C LYS A 642 -7.60 -14.81 20.24
N ASN A 643 -6.60 -14.16 19.63
CA ASN A 643 -6.80 -12.85 19.03
C ASN A 643 -7.77 -12.88 17.83
N ILE A 644 -7.70 -13.89 16.96
CA ILE A 644 -8.65 -14.06 15.85
C ILE A 644 -10.09 -14.04 16.36
N VAL A 645 -10.41 -14.89 17.34
CA VAL A 645 -11.76 -14.99 17.92
C VAL A 645 -12.14 -13.70 18.65
N ARG A 646 -11.20 -13.10 19.39
CA ARG A 646 -11.39 -11.82 20.08
C ARG A 646 -11.78 -10.70 19.11
N ARG A 647 -11.09 -10.58 17.97
CA ARG A 647 -11.34 -9.52 16.97
C ARG A 647 -12.70 -9.68 16.30
N LEU A 648 -13.15 -10.92 16.03
CA LEU A 648 -14.50 -11.20 15.52
C LEU A 648 -15.58 -10.79 16.54
N LEU A 649 -15.42 -11.20 17.80
CA LEU A 649 -16.36 -10.81 18.88
C LEU A 649 -16.37 -9.30 19.11
N GLU A 650 -15.22 -8.64 19.03
CA GLU A 650 -15.11 -7.19 19.11
C GLU A 650 -15.82 -6.48 17.96
N ALA A 651 -15.61 -6.95 16.72
CA ALA A 651 -16.26 -6.38 15.54
C ALA A 651 -17.78 -6.42 15.69
N SER A 652 -18.33 -7.55 16.16
CA SER A 652 -19.76 -7.66 16.44
C SER A 652 -20.21 -6.77 17.59
N GLY A 653 -19.47 -6.76 18.72
CA GLY A 653 -19.79 -5.93 19.89
C GLY A 653 -19.75 -4.42 19.60
N ARG A 654 -19.00 -3.99 18.58
CA ARG A 654 -18.90 -2.59 18.13
C ARG A 654 -19.83 -2.25 16.94
N GLY A 655 -20.63 -3.20 16.48
CA GLY A 655 -21.56 -2.99 15.35
C GLY A 655 -20.88 -2.88 13.98
N MET A 656 -19.67 -3.40 13.83
CA MET A 656 -18.98 -3.52 12.54
C MET A 656 -19.38 -4.78 11.78
N TRP A 657 -19.78 -5.81 12.52
CA TRP A 657 -20.15 -7.11 11.97
C TRP A 657 -21.50 -7.56 12.53
N GLU A 658 -22.45 -7.79 11.64
CA GLU A 658 -23.75 -8.36 11.95
C GLU A 658 -23.74 -9.84 11.58
N THR A 659 -24.02 -10.71 12.56
CA THR A 659 -24.07 -12.17 12.37
C THR A 659 -25.10 -12.79 13.32
N ASP A 660 -25.42 -14.06 13.12
CA ASP A 660 -26.41 -14.77 13.92
C ASP A 660 -25.90 -15.16 15.33
N ASP A 661 -26.84 -15.34 16.26
CA ASP A 661 -26.53 -15.69 17.65
C ASP A 661 -25.81 -17.03 17.80
N ASP A 662 -26.04 -18.00 16.90
CA ASP A 662 -25.39 -19.31 16.98
C ASP A 662 -23.90 -19.18 16.64
N THR A 663 -23.57 -18.38 15.62
CA THR A 663 -22.18 -18.03 15.28
C THR A 663 -21.49 -17.32 16.45
N LEU A 664 -22.13 -16.33 17.07
CA LEU A 664 -21.56 -15.63 18.22
C LEU A 664 -21.35 -16.55 19.43
N ASN A 665 -22.28 -17.46 19.70
CA ASN A 665 -22.15 -18.40 20.81
C ASN A 665 -20.98 -19.37 20.59
N LYS A 666 -20.81 -19.90 19.38
CA LYS A 666 -19.64 -20.73 19.03
C LYS A 666 -18.33 -19.98 19.23
N LEU A 667 -18.25 -18.72 18.79
CA LEU A 667 -17.05 -17.90 18.99
C LEU A 667 -16.77 -17.64 20.48
N ARG A 668 -17.79 -17.41 21.31
CA ARG A 668 -17.63 -17.27 22.77
C ARG A 668 -17.12 -18.55 23.43
N GLU A 669 -17.64 -19.71 23.02
CA GLU A 669 -17.16 -21.02 23.48
C GLU A 669 -15.69 -21.22 23.09
N MET A 670 -15.34 -21.00 21.82
CA MET A 670 -13.95 -21.10 21.34
C MET A 670 -13.01 -20.15 22.10
N TYR A 671 -13.45 -18.92 22.39
CA TYR A 671 -12.65 -17.98 23.17
C TYR A 671 -12.35 -18.52 24.57
N SER A 672 -13.37 -19.05 25.26
CA SER A 672 -13.22 -19.66 26.60
C SER A 672 -12.27 -20.85 26.57
N ASP A 673 -12.43 -21.76 25.62
CA ASP A 673 -11.61 -22.99 25.52
C ASP A 673 -10.12 -22.66 25.28
N VAL A 674 -9.85 -21.65 24.45
CA VAL A 674 -8.49 -21.20 24.16
C VAL A 674 -7.89 -20.48 25.38
N ASP A 675 -8.68 -19.68 26.08
CA ASP A 675 -8.26 -19.00 27.30
C ASP A 675 -7.86 -19.99 28.40
N ASP A 676 -8.69 -21.00 28.66
CA ASP A 676 -8.39 -22.08 29.62
C ASP A 676 -7.10 -22.82 29.24
N THR A 677 -6.87 -23.03 27.94
CA THR A 677 -5.66 -23.67 27.41
C THR A 677 -4.40 -22.83 27.69
N ILE A 678 -4.48 -21.52 27.49
CA ILE A 678 -3.36 -20.59 27.69
C ILE A 678 -3.05 -20.40 29.18
N GLU A 679 -4.09 -20.21 30.00
CA GLU A 679 -3.98 -19.98 31.44
C GLU A 679 -3.68 -21.28 32.22
N GLN A 680 -3.62 -22.43 31.54
CA GLN A 680 -3.36 -23.76 32.11
C GLN A 680 -4.36 -24.15 33.22
N VAL A 681 -5.58 -23.63 33.15
CA VAL A 681 -6.65 -23.98 34.09
C VAL A 681 -7.10 -25.40 33.73
N ARG A 682 -6.75 -26.37 34.57
CA ARG A 682 -7.17 -27.78 34.45
C ARG A 682 -8.17 -28.16 35.51
#